data_AF-A0A842WWP9-F1
#
_entry.id   AF-A0A842WWP9-F1
#
_cell.length_a   1.000
_cell.length_b   1.000
_cell.length_c   1.000
_cell.angle_alpha   90.00
_cell.angle_beta   90.00
_cell.angle_gamma   90.00
#
_symmetry.space_group_name_H-M   'P 1'
#
loop_
_entity.id
_entity.type
_entity.pdbx_description
1 polymer ?
#
loop_
_entity_poly.entity_id
_entity_poly.type
_entity_poly.pdbx_seq_one_letter_code
_entity_poly.pdbx_strand_id
1 'polypeptide(L)'
;MIEKQARCHLREPKKDSSRQQTMDDKLILESSTTAKYTGLKYLVSEFRLNSVERVIQKKGKGYRPDPSFRRDAVKQFQQRLHETTGQKINKLDLSIVSKYFEKFIEMVNEVLNRVYADSYEFNRICSDLAGYRGQGYVLLRKEPTLSYQHNPEIKADTFERLYRNALEQAARILLSDWMRRQLLTTALEIVHEDSNKLELLLARKRVPPGLIKEIREACEAVEKKGSVYYYALSVLRQLRRTLDETILTDRGEPLRTRGSQRYRVKKYLKENGRVMLRAKSLVEGWLTNGYPFETPLMKSFATDFSGSTENMPGQGYWYSWDTERENEIFFSIKLPAPVEGKPHPDNPYRTKNLTLRFFDWFPRAVKRDLEKAERAEKQGKHLRAMQLRFRAAKYADQHHQLRNTIDLQHATYQLARLKNRSDRDEETIAELQEKIQRLRDSRRCGPPRLVKRRKRLTLQIPFQPPHPELIDSILGDRTYSRRAGADRGIRVAIVLSTKNGSGYVDELVGFDHLIDKRELLRDQTRKLSSLVRKMRNNWEQKHPDMEHPGHLKKKESLLDAHWRKVRMIDREIARLVAYRTTWFCEEHGVKTLYFENLKSYKPPKGWGAGTLSWKLSTNLWAKVLDTTTYMRQALGHKYGGVWTVNPAYTSQDCHACGERGMRVEKQGARTKRPGGEYFYCPHCGSELHADVNAARNIIDVYQSSTVAGRTA
;
A
#
# COMPACT_ATOMS: atom_id res chain seq x y z
N MET A 1 -42.76 50.57 -41.08
CA MET A 1 -42.18 50.60 -39.72
C MET A 1 -41.07 49.56 -39.64
N ILE A 2 -39.82 50.04 -39.76
CA ILE A 2 -38.79 50.03 -38.71
C ILE A 2 -38.56 48.66 -38.02
N GLU A 3 -37.49 47.93 -38.39
CA GLU A 3 -36.18 47.78 -37.68
C GLU A 3 -36.23 46.74 -36.53
N LYS A 4 -35.20 45.96 -36.14
CA LYS A 4 -33.79 45.77 -36.54
C LYS A 4 -33.26 44.52 -35.79
N GLN A 5 -32.39 43.77 -36.48
CA GLN A 5 -31.09 43.23 -36.02
C GLN A 5 -30.94 42.56 -34.64
N ALA A 6 -30.53 41.28 -34.67
CA ALA A 6 -29.35 40.84 -33.94
C ALA A 6 -28.56 39.84 -34.80
N ARG A 7 -27.34 40.24 -35.14
CA ARG A 7 -26.40 39.59 -36.07
C ARG A 7 -25.86 38.29 -35.48
N CYS A 8 -26.04 37.16 -36.17
CA CYS A 8 -25.16 36.01 -35.98
C CYS A 8 -23.91 36.25 -36.83
N HIS A 9 -22.82 36.66 -36.19
CA HIS A 9 -21.51 36.76 -36.84
C HIS A 9 -21.07 35.36 -37.28
N LEU A 10 -20.92 35.18 -38.59
CA LEU A 10 -20.07 34.15 -39.18
C LEU A 10 -18.70 34.25 -38.51
N ARG A 11 -18.35 33.25 -37.70
CA ARG A 11 -16.97 33.09 -37.24
C ARG A 11 -16.13 32.76 -38.46
N GLU A 12 -15.24 33.69 -38.79
CA GLU A 12 -14.12 33.46 -39.70
C GLU A 12 -13.42 32.13 -39.37
N PRO A 13 -12.97 31.38 -40.38
CA PRO A 13 -12.19 30.17 -40.14
C PRO A 13 -10.90 30.59 -39.41
N LYS A 14 -10.82 30.27 -38.12
CA LYS A 14 -9.60 30.45 -37.35
C LYS A 14 -8.51 29.61 -38.03
N LYS A 15 -7.46 30.31 -38.48
CA LYS A 15 -6.22 29.75 -39.02
C LYS A 15 -5.74 28.58 -38.16
N ASP A 16 -5.49 27.47 -38.83
CA ASP A 16 -4.79 26.28 -38.37
C ASP A 16 -3.57 26.62 -37.50
N SER A 17 -3.54 26.14 -36.26
CA SER A 17 -2.32 26.07 -35.46
C SER A 17 -2.25 24.88 -34.48
N SER A 18 -2.91 23.77 -34.79
CA SER A 18 -2.76 22.52 -34.01
C SER A 18 -1.98 21.46 -34.79
N ARG A 19 -0.66 21.61 -34.84
CA ARG A 19 0.26 20.55 -35.30
C ARG A 19 1.35 20.37 -34.24
N GLN A 20 1.28 19.28 -33.46
CA GLN A 20 2.37 18.89 -32.59
C GLN A 20 3.36 18.05 -33.40
N GLN A 21 4.53 18.63 -33.68
CA GLN A 21 5.64 17.97 -34.38
C GLN A 21 6.52 17.19 -33.37
N THR A 22 7.00 16.01 -33.76
CA THR A 22 8.22 15.43 -33.15
C THR A 22 9.39 16.40 -33.31
N MET A 23 10.52 16.21 -32.62
CA MET A 23 11.74 17.01 -32.89
C MET A 23 12.19 16.94 -34.37
N ASP A 24 11.64 15.97 -35.14
CA ASP A 24 11.85 15.74 -36.59
C ASP A 24 10.54 15.84 -37.45
N ASP A 25 9.55 16.66 -37.07
CA ASP A 25 8.38 17.01 -37.92
C ASP A 25 7.46 15.87 -38.43
N LYS A 26 7.10 14.88 -37.59
CA LYS A 26 6.02 13.92 -37.89
C LYS A 26 4.95 13.87 -36.79
N LEU A 27 3.69 13.75 -37.23
CA LEU A 27 2.44 14.00 -36.48
C LEU A 27 1.89 12.75 -35.76
N ILE A 28 1.42 12.89 -34.51
CA ILE A 28 0.53 11.93 -33.82
C ILE A 28 -0.47 12.69 -32.92
N LEU A 29 -1.75 12.27 -32.94
CA LEU A 29 -2.92 12.84 -32.24
C LEU A 29 -3.08 12.37 -30.77
N GLU A 30 -3.67 13.24 -29.94
CA GLU A 30 -3.85 13.09 -28.48
C GLU A 30 -5.16 12.39 -28.00
N SER A 31 -4.95 11.50 -27.03
CA SER A 31 -5.58 11.34 -25.68
C SER A 31 -7.08 11.03 -25.43
N SER A 32 -7.25 9.88 -24.73
CA SER A 32 -7.87 9.63 -23.40
C SER A 32 -9.34 9.99 -23.06
N THR A 33 -9.96 9.12 -22.24
CA THR A 33 -10.82 9.54 -21.11
C THR A 33 -10.96 8.44 -20.04
N THR A 34 -10.59 8.83 -18.81
CA THR A 34 -11.24 8.55 -17.52
C THR A 34 -10.99 7.25 -16.74
N ALA A 35 -10.20 7.41 -15.66
CA ALA A 35 -10.21 6.59 -14.45
C ALA A 35 -10.93 7.35 -13.31
N LYS A 36 -11.90 6.71 -12.65
CA LYS A 36 -12.58 7.23 -11.46
C LYS A 36 -12.90 6.06 -10.50
N TYR A 37 -12.46 6.21 -9.26
CA TYR A 37 -12.76 5.40 -8.07
C TYR A 37 -12.27 3.95 -8.04
N THR A 38 -11.68 3.56 -6.91
CA THR A 38 -11.94 2.28 -6.23
C THR A 38 -11.02 2.17 -5.01
N GLY A 39 -11.56 2.42 -3.82
CA GLY A 39 -10.91 2.15 -2.54
C GLY A 39 -10.78 0.65 -2.24
N LEU A 40 -10.25 -0.13 -3.19
CA LEU A 40 -10.13 -1.57 -3.11
C LEU A 40 -8.77 -1.97 -2.53
N LYS A 41 -8.79 -2.79 -1.48
CA LYS A 41 -7.59 -3.40 -0.91
C LYS A 41 -7.24 -4.63 -1.74
N TYR A 42 -6.12 -4.55 -2.46
CA TYR A 42 -5.67 -5.62 -3.35
C TYR A 42 -4.98 -6.77 -2.63
N LEU A 43 -5.10 -7.95 -3.23
CA LEU A 43 -4.44 -9.21 -2.94
C LEU A 43 -3.06 -9.28 -3.57
N VAL A 44 -1.99 -9.19 -2.78
CA VAL A 44 -0.61 -9.19 -3.31
C VAL A 44 -0.02 -10.61 -3.31
N SER A 45 0.45 -11.08 -4.46
CA SER A 45 1.24 -12.32 -4.60
C SER A 45 2.70 -12.00 -5.00
N GLU A 46 3.68 -12.71 -4.42
CA GLU A 46 5.13 -12.49 -4.64
C GLU A 46 5.73 -13.51 -5.62
N PHE A 47 6.49 -13.08 -6.62
CA PHE A 47 7.24 -13.96 -7.54
C PHE A 47 8.78 -13.79 -7.44
N ARG A 48 9.54 -14.84 -7.78
CA ARG A 48 11.03 -14.86 -7.77
C ARG A 48 11.58 -14.95 -9.20
N LEU A 49 12.59 -14.13 -9.51
CA LEU A 49 13.22 -14.04 -10.85
C LEU A 49 14.34 -15.07 -11.03
N ASN A 50 14.33 -15.78 -12.17
CA ASN A 50 15.47 -16.56 -12.67
C ASN A 50 15.73 -16.21 -14.15
N SER A 51 17.01 -16.19 -14.54
CA SER A 51 17.47 -15.87 -15.90
C SER A 51 17.37 -17.08 -16.81
N VAL A 52 16.81 -16.89 -18.02
CA VAL A 52 16.78 -17.88 -19.11
C VAL A 52 18.05 -17.72 -19.94
N GLU A 53 18.67 -18.81 -20.33
CA GLU A 53 20.05 -18.89 -20.82
C GLU A 53 20.38 -18.11 -22.12
N ARG A 54 21.66 -17.70 -22.22
CA ARG A 54 22.53 -17.66 -23.42
C ARG A 54 22.74 -16.38 -24.28
N VAL A 55 23.88 -16.46 -24.99
CA VAL A 55 24.91 -15.50 -25.47
C VAL A 55 24.76 -15.08 -26.96
N ILE A 56 25.51 -14.03 -27.31
CA ILE A 56 25.47 -13.05 -28.41
C ILE A 56 26.39 -13.42 -29.59
N GLN A 57 26.06 -12.98 -30.83
CA GLN A 57 27.00 -12.30 -31.77
C GLN A 57 26.27 -11.35 -32.77
N LYS A 58 27.04 -10.39 -33.32
CA LYS A 58 26.69 -9.01 -33.76
C LYS A 58 26.43 -8.82 -35.27
N LYS A 59 25.71 -7.75 -35.67
CA LYS A 59 26.22 -6.54 -36.40
C LYS A 59 25.10 -5.59 -36.87
N GLY A 60 25.36 -4.28 -36.81
CA GLY A 60 24.59 -3.21 -37.49
C GLY A 60 24.76 -1.82 -36.86
N LYS A 61 25.13 -0.79 -37.63
CA LYS A 61 25.62 0.54 -37.21
C LYS A 61 24.52 1.62 -37.17
N GLY A 62 24.72 2.65 -36.32
CA GLY A 62 24.20 4.03 -36.44
C GLY A 62 23.40 4.51 -35.22
N TYR A 63 23.66 5.63 -34.53
CA TYR A 63 24.55 6.80 -34.75
C TYR A 63 25.06 7.38 -33.40
N ARG A 64 26.24 8.01 -33.43
CA ARG A 64 27.12 8.34 -32.28
C ARG A 64 26.76 9.65 -31.54
N PRO A 65 27.25 9.84 -30.30
CA PRO A 65 27.10 11.04 -29.46
C PRO A 65 28.23 12.09 -29.62
N ASP A 66 28.02 13.25 -29.00
CA ASP A 66 28.86 14.46 -28.94
C ASP A 66 30.34 14.19 -28.52
N PRO A 67 31.34 14.79 -29.21
CA PRO A 67 32.77 14.58 -28.95
C PRO A 67 33.33 15.10 -27.61
N SER A 68 32.63 15.98 -26.89
CA SER A 68 33.12 16.61 -25.65
C SER A 68 33.23 15.67 -24.45
N PHE A 69 32.61 14.47 -24.52
CA PHE A 69 32.76 13.40 -23.51
C PHE A 69 34.15 12.74 -23.52
N ARG A 70 35.04 13.15 -24.42
CA ARG A 70 36.40 12.63 -24.53
C ARG A 70 37.39 13.64 -23.96
N ARG A 71 37.60 13.60 -22.66
CA ARG A 71 38.93 13.72 -22.01
C ARG A 71 38.81 13.35 -20.53
N ASP A 72 39.43 12.22 -20.18
CA ASP A 72 39.99 11.85 -18.86
C ASP A 72 39.19 11.13 -17.74
N ALA A 73 37.86 11.08 -17.70
CA ALA A 73 37.18 10.15 -16.76
C ALA A 73 37.13 8.69 -17.28
N VAL A 74 37.34 8.53 -18.59
CA VAL A 74 37.17 7.29 -19.34
C VAL A 74 38.33 6.32 -19.15
N LYS A 75 39.56 6.79 -18.84
CA LYS A 75 40.72 5.91 -18.65
C LYS A 75 40.60 4.99 -17.42
N GLN A 76 40.03 5.48 -16.30
CA GLN A 76 39.77 4.64 -15.12
C GLN A 76 38.55 3.71 -15.29
N PHE A 77 37.55 4.13 -16.09
CA PHE A 77 36.41 3.29 -16.43
C PHE A 77 36.82 2.15 -17.39
N GLN A 78 37.71 2.46 -18.34
CA GLN A 78 38.29 1.53 -19.30
C GLN A 78 39.19 0.49 -18.63
N GLN A 79 39.97 0.83 -17.59
CA GLN A 79 40.80 -0.16 -16.89
C GLN A 79 39.95 -1.26 -16.21
N ARG A 80 38.76 -0.95 -15.68
CA ARG A 80 37.86 -1.96 -15.08
C ARG A 80 36.92 -2.65 -16.07
N LEU A 81 36.62 -2.02 -17.20
CA LEU A 81 36.02 -2.69 -18.35
C LEU A 81 37.01 -3.66 -19.04
N HIS A 82 38.34 -3.45 -18.89
CA HIS A 82 39.42 -4.31 -19.39
C HIS A 82 39.66 -5.56 -18.53
N GLU A 83 39.03 -5.62 -17.36
CA GLU A 83 38.61 -6.87 -16.71
C GLU A 83 37.17 -7.24 -17.15
N THR A 84 36.89 -7.10 -18.45
CA THR A 84 36.54 -8.23 -19.30
C THR A 84 35.99 -9.38 -18.45
N THR A 85 34.67 -9.54 -18.29
CA THR A 85 33.81 -10.50 -19.05
C THR A 85 34.41 -11.88 -19.41
N GLY A 86 35.61 -12.21 -18.94
CA GLY A 86 36.20 -13.54 -18.81
C GLY A 86 36.00 -14.15 -17.41
N GLN A 87 35.09 -13.60 -16.60
CA GLN A 87 34.56 -14.27 -15.40
C GLN A 87 33.02 -14.22 -15.36
N LYS A 88 32.42 -15.32 -14.86
CA LYS A 88 30.97 -15.54 -14.71
C LYS A 88 30.26 -14.38 -14.01
N ILE A 89 29.46 -13.58 -14.72
CA ILE A 89 28.54 -12.62 -14.08
C ILE A 89 27.24 -13.34 -13.71
N ASN A 90 27.25 -14.02 -12.56
CA ASN A 90 26.10 -14.75 -12.00
C ASN A 90 24.98 -13.84 -11.44
N LYS A 91 25.09 -12.51 -11.56
CA LYS A 91 24.18 -11.55 -10.91
C LYS A 91 24.02 -10.32 -11.81
N LEU A 92 22.78 -10.00 -12.19
CA LEU A 92 22.40 -8.64 -12.57
C LEU A 92 23.01 -7.70 -11.51
N ASP A 93 23.92 -6.81 -11.89
CA ASP A 93 24.53 -5.91 -10.92
C ASP A 93 23.51 -4.84 -10.54
N LEU A 94 22.67 -5.20 -9.59
CA LEU A 94 21.69 -4.33 -8.97
C LEU A 94 22.35 -3.06 -8.42
N SER A 95 23.67 -3.03 -8.21
CA SER A 95 24.38 -1.80 -7.83
C SER A 95 24.36 -0.77 -8.97
N ILE A 96 24.52 -1.19 -10.24
CA ILE A 96 24.48 -0.28 -11.40
C ILE A 96 23.07 0.29 -11.58
N VAL A 97 22.04 -0.55 -11.51
CA VAL A 97 20.64 -0.09 -11.56
C VAL A 97 20.32 0.83 -10.38
N SER A 98 20.91 0.61 -9.21
CA SER A 98 20.79 1.53 -8.07
C SER A 98 21.43 2.87 -8.36
N LYS A 99 22.64 2.88 -8.92
CA LYS A 99 23.36 4.10 -9.28
C LYS A 99 22.60 4.93 -10.31
N TYR A 100 21.99 4.31 -11.31
CA TYR A 100 21.11 5.01 -12.25
C TYR A 100 19.86 5.59 -11.57
N PHE A 101 19.30 4.88 -10.59
CA PHE A 101 18.14 5.35 -9.84
C PHE A 101 18.50 6.48 -8.86
N GLU A 102 19.66 6.40 -8.22
CA GLU A 102 20.26 7.45 -7.40
C GLU A 102 20.48 8.71 -8.26
N LYS A 103 21.12 8.57 -9.43
CA LYS A 103 21.32 9.69 -10.36
C LYS A 103 20.00 10.26 -10.88
N PHE A 104 18.99 9.42 -11.12
CA PHE A 104 17.66 9.89 -11.49
C PHE A 104 17.03 10.75 -10.38
N ILE A 105 17.14 10.32 -9.12
CA ILE A 105 16.66 11.08 -7.96
C ILE A 105 17.41 12.39 -7.82
N GLU A 106 18.74 12.36 -7.95
CA GLU A 106 19.57 13.57 -7.95
C GLU A 106 19.09 14.57 -9.00
N MET A 107 18.84 14.11 -10.24
CA MET A 107 18.34 14.97 -11.31
C MET A 107 16.93 15.51 -11.06
N VAL A 108 16.03 14.72 -10.49
CA VAL A 108 14.69 15.22 -10.09
C VAL A 108 14.85 16.31 -9.03
N ASN A 109 15.66 16.07 -8.00
CA ASN A 109 15.88 17.05 -6.93
C ASN A 109 16.59 18.31 -7.43
N GLU A 110 17.51 18.18 -8.39
CA GLU A 110 18.16 19.33 -9.03
C GLU A 110 17.15 20.22 -9.77
N VAL A 111 16.23 19.62 -10.54
CA VAL A 111 15.14 20.36 -11.20
C VAL A 111 14.27 21.05 -10.15
N LEU A 112 13.90 20.35 -9.09
CA LEU A 112 13.08 20.93 -8.00
C LEU A 112 13.83 22.11 -7.36
N ASN A 113 15.10 21.95 -7.01
CA ASN A 113 15.91 23.00 -6.39
C ASN A 113 15.96 24.26 -7.25
N ARG A 114 16.13 24.13 -8.57
CA ARG A 114 16.12 25.28 -9.50
C ARG A 114 14.79 26.00 -9.51
N VAL A 115 13.68 25.26 -9.61
CA VAL A 115 12.34 25.87 -9.62
C VAL A 115 12.00 26.51 -8.27
N TYR A 116 12.40 25.91 -7.16
CA TYR A 116 12.15 26.45 -5.82
C TYR A 116 13.13 27.56 -5.40
N ALA A 117 14.18 27.83 -6.18
CA ALA A 117 15.13 28.92 -5.91
C ALA A 117 14.46 30.30 -6.07
N ASP A 118 13.50 30.41 -6.97
CA ASP A 118 12.69 31.62 -7.17
C ASP A 118 11.20 31.33 -6.92
N SER A 119 10.64 32.02 -5.92
CA SER A 119 9.22 31.86 -5.56
C SER A 119 8.28 32.39 -6.64
N TYR A 120 8.70 33.36 -7.45
CA TYR A 120 7.94 33.85 -8.59
C TYR A 120 7.91 32.81 -9.72
N GLU A 121 9.08 32.28 -10.08
CA GLU A 121 9.22 31.21 -11.08
C GLU A 121 8.43 29.96 -10.69
N PHE A 122 8.51 29.53 -9.43
CA PHE A 122 7.71 28.42 -8.91
C PHE A 122 6.21 28.61 -9.12
N ASN A 123 5.67 29.78 -8.73
CA ASN A 123 4.24 30.05 -8.84
C ASN A 123 3.77 30.12 -10.29
N ARG A 124 4.56 30.77 -11.17
CA ARG A 124 4.27 30.84 -12.60
C ARG A 124 4.25 29.44 -13.23
N ILE A 125 5.34 28.67 -13.07
CA ILE A 125 5.46 27.32 -13.63
C ILE A 125 4.32 26.41 -13.14
N CYS A 126 3.99 26.47 -11.85
CA CYS A 126 2.93 25.61 -11.30
C CYS A 126 1.53 26.03 -11.74
N SER A 127 1.27 27.33 -11.88
CA SER A 127 0.04 27.84 -12.48
C SER A 127 -0.10 27.36 -13.93
N ASP A 128 0.97 27.46 -14.71
CA ASP A 128 1.01 26.97 -16.09
C ASP A 128 0.78 25.44 -16.13
N LEU A 129 1.42 24.67 -15.24
CA LEU A 129 1.21 23.23 -15.11
C LEU A 129 -0.22 22.85 -14.73
N ALA A 130 -0.90 23.65 -13.90
CA ALA A 130 -2.28 23.41 -13.50
C ALA A 130 -3.27 23.60 -14.66
N GLY A 131 -3.00 24.58 -15.53
CA GLY A 131 -3.77 24.81 -16.76
C GLY A 131 -3.40 23.88 -17.92
N TYR A 132 -2.23 23.25 -17.86
CA TYR A 132 -1.68 22.45 -18.96
C TYR A 132 -2.19 21.00 -18.96
N ARG A 133 -2.80 20.57 -20.06
CA ARG A 133 -3.35 19.20 -20.23
C ARG A 133 -2.35 18.18 -20.79
N GLY A 134 -1.12 18.61 -21.11
CA GLY A 134 -0.08 17.76 -21.71
C GLY A 134 0.93 17.18 -20.70
N GLN A 135 2.01 16.59 -21.21
CA GLN A 135 3.11 16.05 -20.39
C GLN A 135 3.90 17.19 -19.74
N GLY A 136 4.05 17.17 -18.41
CA GLY A 136 4.63 18.28 -17.64
C GLY A 136 6.05 18.65 -18.07
N TYR A 137 6.87 17.68 -18.51
CA TYR A 137 8.21 18.01 -19.00
C TYR A 137 8.21 18.91 -20.25
N VAL A 138 7.12 18.93 -21.04
CA VAL A 138 7.04 19.77 -22.26
C VAL A 138 6.98 21.24 -21.90
N LEU A 139 6.39 21.56 -20.75
CA LEU A 139 6.34 22.89 -20.19
C LEU A 139 7.70 23.22 -19.58
N LEU A 140 8.19 22.36 -18.68
CA LEU A 140 9.45 22.60 -17.98
C LEU A 140 10.66 22.72 -18.91
N ARG A 141 10.73 21.96 -20.02
CA ARG A 141 11.88 22.05 -20.94
C ARG A 141 12.00 23.40 -21.67
N LYS A 142 10.91 24.19 -21.73
CA LYS A 142 10.93 25.52 -22.34
C LYS A 142 11.57 26.56 -21.41
N GLU A 143 11.62 26.26 -20.12
CA GLU A 143 12.21 27.14 -19.13
C GLU A 143 13.73 27.19 -19.34
N PRO A 144 14.34 28.38 -19.54
CA PRO A 144 15.77 28.49 -19.78
C PRO A 144 16.62 27.82 -18.70
N THR A 145 16.19 27.93 -17.44
CA THR A 145 16.81 27.36 -16.23
C THR A 145 16.78 25.83 -16.20
N LEU A 146 15.88 25.20 -16.96
CA LEU A 146 15.66 23.75 -17.03
C LEU A 146 15.87 23.17 -18.42
N SER A 147 16.21 24.00 -19.41
CA SER A 147 16.37 23.53 -20.79
C SER A 147 17.64 22.72 -20.91
N TYR A 148 17.53 21.46 -21.37
CA TYR A 148 18.70 20.61 -21.58
C TYR A 148 19.73 21.27 -22.50
N GLN A 149 19.31 22.05 -23.49
CA GLN A 149 20.21 22.69 -24.45
C GLN A 149 21.02 23.84 -23.85
N HIS A 150 20.47 24.57 -22.88
CA HIS A 150 21.07 25.77 -22.30
C HIS A 150 21.86 25.52 -21.00
N ASN A 151 21.81 24.30 -20.45
CA ASN A 151 22.41 23.96 -19.16
C ASN A 151 23.54 22.92 -19.35
N PRO A 152 24.79 23.35 -19.62
CA PRO A 152 25.91 22.45 -19.89
C PRO A 152 26.23 21.51 -18.72
N GLU A 153 25.99 21.93 -17.49
CA GLU A 153 26.12 21.13 -16.28
C GLU A 153 25.14 19.96 -16.25
N ILE A 154 23.89 20.16 -16.69
CA ILE A 154 22.91 19.08 -16.82
C ILE A 154 23.32 18.12 -17.94
N LYS A 155 23.86 18.65 -19.05
CA LYS A 155 24.40 17.81 -20.14
C LYS A 155 25.59 16.97 -19.69
N ALA A 156 26.45 17.52 -18.84
CA ALA A 156 27.59 16.81 -18.27
C ALA A 156 27.14 15.68 -17.33
N ASP A 157 26.05 15.89 -16.60
CA ASP A 157 25.57 14.97 -15.57
C ASP A 157 24.63 13.86 -16.06
N THR A 158 23.90 14.09 -17.15
CA THR A 158 22.87 13.15 -17.61
C THR A 158 22.59 13.26 -19.11
N PHE A 159 22.08 12.18 -19.69
CA PHE A 159 21.62 12.20 -21.07
C PHE A 159 20.18 12.73 -21.16
N GLU A 160 19.87 13.45 -22.24
CA GLU A 160 18.61 14.16 -22.47
C GLU A 160 17.35 13.35 -22.14
N ARG A 161 17.35 12.06 -22.51
CA ARG A 161 16.20 11.17 -22.29
C ARG A 161 15.94 10.86 -20.81
N LEU A 162 16.97 10.72 -19.98
CA LEU A 162 16.80 10.55 -18.53
C LEU A 162 16.33 11.85 -17.91
N TYR A 163 16.89 12.96 -18.37
CA TYR A 163 16.50 14.29 -17.94
C TYR A 163 15.03 14.61 -18.25
N ARG A 164 14.53 14.22 -19.42
CA ARG A 164 13.09 14.29 -19.75
C ARG A 164 12.21 13.59 -18.72
N ASN A 165 12.60 12.39 -18.28
CA ASN A 165 11.86 11.67 -17.25
C ASN A 165 11.95 12.36 -15.89
N ALA A 166 13.09 12.99 -15.59
CA ALA A 166 13.29 13.74 -14.36
C ALA A 166 12.38 14.97 -14.33
N LEU A 167 12.33 15.72 -15.43
CA LEU A 167 11.39 16.83 -15.62
C LEU A 167 9.94 16.39 -15.45
N GLU A 168 9.54 15.25 -16.03
CA GLU A 168 8.17 14.74 -15.90
C GLU A 168 7.81 14.40 -14.45
N GLN A 169 8.72 13.77 -13.69
CA GLN A 169 8.47 13.51 -12.27
C GLN A 169 8.50 14.79 -11.43
N ALA A 170 9.42 15.71 -11.72
CA ALA A 170 9.49 17.01 -11.06
C ALA A 170 8.19 17.79 -11.28
N ALA A 171 7.66 17.83 -12.51
CA ALA A 171 6.38 18.49 -12.81
C ALA A 171 5.21 17.94 -11.96
N ARG A 172 5.16 16.63 -11.74
CA ARG A 172 4.13 16.00 -10.88
C ARG A 172 4.30 16.39 -9.42
N ILE A 173 5.53 16.44 -8.93
CA ILE A 173 5.85 16.87 -7.57
C ILE A 173 5.47 18.34 -7.38
N LEU A 174 5.90 19.21 -8.31
CA LEU A 174 5.59 20.65 -8.33
C LEU A 174 4.09 20.91 -8.31
N LEU A 175 3.35 20.31 -9.25
CA LEU A 175 1.90 20.48 -9.32
C LEU A 175 1.20 19.98 -8.04
N SER A 176 1.60 18.81 -7.54
CA SER A 176 1.01 18.27 -6.31
C SER A 176 1.35 19.11 -5.07
N ASP A 177 2.53 19.72 -5.01
CA ASP A 177 2.92 20.60 -3.91
C ASP A 177 2.18 21.93 -4.00
N TRP A 178 2.15 22.56 -5.17
CA TRP A 178 1.42 23.80 -5.41
C TRP A 178 -0.06 23.67 -5.07
N MET A 179 -0.75 22.62 -5.52
CA MET A 179 -2.14 22.36 -5.13
C MET A 179 -2.32 22.23 -3.61
N ARG A 180 -1.35 21.65 -2.89
CA ARG A 180 -1.38 21.56 -1.43
C ARG A 180 -1.15 22.93 -0.78
N ARG A 181 -0.32 23.79 -1.37
CA ARG A 181 -0.11 25.17 -0.91
C ARG A 181 -1.39 25.98 -1.04
N GLN A 182 -2.03 25.94 -2.20
CA GLN A 182 -3.32 26.62 -2.44
C GLN A 182 -4.39 26.15 -1.43
N LEU A 183 -4.55 24.84 -1.27
CA LEU A 183 -5.49 24.28 -0.28
C LEU A 183 -5.15 24.67 1.16
N LEU A 184 -3.88 24.88 1.49
CA LEU A 184 -3.48 25.32 2.83
C LEU A 184 -3.78 26.79 3.04
N THR A 185 -3.53 27.64 2.05
CA THR A 185 -3.92 29.06 2.10
C THR A 185 -5.43 29.18 2.34
N THR A 186 -6.25 28.50 1.52
CA THR A 186 -7.70 28.45 1.72
C THR A 186 -8.09 27.88 3.08
N ALA A 187 -7.37 26.87 3.57
CA ALA A 187 -7.62 26.33 4.91
C ALA A 187 -7.29 27.32 6.03
N LEU A 188 -6.25 28.13 5.87
CA LEU A 188 -5.86 29.17 6.82
C LEU A 188 -6.90 30.30 6.84
N GLU A 189 -7.37 30.76 5.67
CA GLU A 189 -8.42 31.78 5.54
C GLU A 189 -9.69 31.34 6.28
N ILE A 190 -10.20 30.14 5.98
CA ILE A 190 -11.45 29.62 6.57
C ILE A 190 -11.36 29.49 8.11
N VAL A 191 -10.22 29.03 8.64
CA VAL A 191 -10.06 28.88 10.10
C VAL A 191 -9.67 30.18 10.81
N HIS A 192 -9.20 31.18 10.07
CA HIS A 192 -8.98 32.53 10.56
C HIS A 192 -10.32 33.29 10.69
N GLU A 193 -11.15 33.24 9.65
CA GLU A 193 -12.50 33.83 9.64
C GLU A 193 -13.42 33.22 10.70
N ASP A 194 -13.41 31.89 10.84
CA ASP A 194 -14.21 31.20 11.84
C ASP A 194 -13.34 30.47 12.87
N SER A 195 -13.13 31.15 13.99
CA SER A 195 -12.40 30.63 15.14
C SER A 195 -12.99 29.33 15.71
N ASN A 196 -14.29 29.07 15.54
CA ASN A 196 -14.91 27.81 15.97
C ASN A 196 -14.41 26.64 15.12
N LYS A 197 -14.13 26.84 13.83
CA LYS A 197 -13.55 25.80 12.96
C LYS A 197 -12.12 25.45 13.38
N LEU A 198 -11.32 26.45 13.76
CA LEU A 198 -9.98 26.25 14.33
C LEU A 198 -10.06 25.43 15.63
N GLU A 199 -10.97 25.79 16.53
CA GLU A 199 -11.17 25.06 17.78
C GLU A 199 -11.61 23.61 17.50
N LEU A 200 -12.59 23.41 16.61
CA LEU A 200 -13.06 22.08 16.21
C LEU A 200 -11.94 21.23 15.62
N LEU A 201 -11.05 21.81 14.81
CA LEU A 201 -9.90 21.13 14.22
C LEU A 201 -8.95 20.59 15.31
N LEU A 202 -8.66 21.41 16.33
CA LEU A 202 -7.74 21.05 17.42
C LEU A 202 -8.40 20.13 18.47
N ALA A 203 -9.65 20.38 18.84
CA ALA A 203 -10.36 19.69 19.91
C ALA A 203 -10.84 18.29 19.52
N ARG A 204 -11.23 18.08 18.26
CA ARG A 204 -11.75 16.77 17.80
C ARG A 204 -10.63 15.76 17.57
N LYS A 205 -10.90 14.47 17.74
CA LYS A 205 -9.92 13.41 17.44
C LYS A 205 -9.63 13.26 15.95
N ARG A 206 -10.63 13.57 15.12
CA ARG A 206 -10.60 13.48 13.64
C ARG A 206 -10.86 14.86 13.06
N VAL A 207 -10.31 15.10 11.87
CA VAL A 207 -10.61 16.30 11.08
C VAL A 207 -12.11 16.29 10.72
N PRO A 208 -12.85 17.40 10.96
CA PRO A 208 -14.27 17.48 10.62
C PRO A 208 -14.50 17.31 9.10
N PRO A 209 -15.42 16.43 8.66
CA PRO A 209 -15.68 16.25 7.23
C PRO A 209 -16.30 17.49 6.57
N GLY A 210 -17.10 18.27 7.32
CA GLY A 210 -17.64 19.55 6.84
C GLY A 210 -16.54 20.53 6.45
N LEU A 211 -15.53 20.71 7.31
CA LEU A 211 -14.37 21.56 7.04
C LEU A 211 -13.59 21.11 5.80
N ILE A 212 -13.46 19.79 5.56
CA ILE A 212 -12.80 19.27 4.34
C ILE A 212 -13.61 19.63 3.09
N LYS A 213 -14.94 19.50 3.16
CA LYS A 213 -15.84 19.84 2.04
C LYS A 213 -15.76 21.33 1.72
N GLU A 214 -15.79 22.17 2.75
CA GLU A 214 -15.75 23.62 2.65
C GLU A 214 -14.46 24.13 2.00
N ILE A 215 -13.28 23.70 2.48
CA ILE A 215 -11.98 24.06 1.88
C ILE A 215 -11.90 23.66 0.42
N ARG A 216 -12.44 22.49 0.07
CA ARG A 216 -12.47 22.02 -1.32
C ARG A 216 -13.39 22.88 -2.19
N GLU A 217 -14.49 23.38 -1.65
CA GLU A 217 -15.45 24.19 -2.38
C GLU A 217 -14.97 25.64 -2.54
N ALA A 218 -14.19 26.15 -1.59
CA ALA A 218 -13.60 27.48 -1.62
C ALA A 218 -12.30 27.58 -2.45
N CYS A 219 -11.55 26.49 -2.63
CA CYS A 219 -10.27 26.53 -3.34
C CYS A 219 -10.45 26.49 -4.87
N GLU A 220 -10.39 27.64 -5.54
CA GLU A 220 -10.58 27.76 -7.00
C GLU A 220 -9.49 27.04 -7.82
N ALA A 221 -8.27 26.97 -7.29
CA ALA A 221 -7.12 26.35 -7.94
C ALA A 221 -7.27 24.83 -8.16
N VAL A 222 -8.31 24.22 -7.62
CA VAL A 222 -8.51 22.78 -7.66
C VAL A 222 -9.86 22.42 -8.27
N GLU A 223 -9.86 21.88 -9.48
CA GLU A 223 -11.08 21.36 -10.13
C GLU A 223 -11.84 20.36 -9.21
N LYS A 224 -13.18 20.31 -9.33
CA LYS A 224 -14.10 19.47 -8.53
C LYS A 224 -13.95 17.93 -8.76
N LYS A 225 -12.72 17.40 -8.75
CA LYS A 225 -12.38 15.98 -8.92
C LYS A 225 -12.28 15.29 -7.54
N GLY A 226 -12.56 13.98 -7.49
CA GLY A 226 -12.66 13.22 -6.24
C GLY A 226 -11.34 13.07 -5.43
N SER A 227 -10.17 13.22 -6.05
CA SER A 227 -8.85 13.10 -5.41
C SER A 227 -8.55 14.23 -4.40
N VAL A 228 -9.19 15.38 -4.58
CA VAL A 228 -8.96 16.63 -3.83
C VAL A 228 -9.32 16.51 -2.36
N TYR A 229 -10.31 15.66 -2.05
CA TYR A 229 -10.70 15.38 -0.67
C TYR A 229 -9.52 14.89 0.18
N TYR A 230 -8.66 14.02 -0.37
CA TYR A 230 -7.51 13.49 0.36
C TYR A 230 -6.39 14.53 0.52
N TYR A 231 -6.24 15.43 -0.46
CA TYR A 231 -5.32 16.56 -0.36
C TYR A 231 -5.77 17.54 0.72
N ALA A 232 -7.03 17.96 0.72
CA ALA A 232 -7.60 18.83 1.76
C ALA A 232 -7.51 18.19 3.16
N LEU A 233 -7.83 16.90 3.28
CA LEU A 233 -7.64 16.16 4.53
C LEU A 233 -6.16 16.12 4.97
N SER A 234 -5.23 15.94 4.03
CA SER A 234 -3.79 15.93 4.32
C SER A 234 -3.30 17.29 4.81
N VAL A 235 -3.74 18.36 4.14
CA VAL A 235 -3.46 19.76 4.48
C VAL A 235 -3.94 20.08 5.89
N LEU A 236 -5.20 19.75 6.24
CA LEU A 236 -5.72 19.97 7.59
C LEU A 236 -4.98 19.16 8.68
N ARG A 237 -4.51 17.96 8.34
CA ARG A 237 -3.67 17.16 9.26
C ARG A 237 -2.31 17.79 9.47
N GLN A 238 -1.74 18.38 8.42
CA GLN A 238 -0.47 19.09 8.45
C GLN A 238 -0.60 20.38 9.27
N LEU A 239 -1.58 21.24 8.96
CA LEU A 239 -1.88 22.46 9.71
C LEU A 239 -2.02 22.18 11.21
N ARG A 240 -2.88 21.22 11.57
CA ARG A 240 -3.04 20.81 12.97
C ARG A 240 -1.76 20.29 13.59
N ARG A 241 -0.95 19.54 12.84
CA ARG A 241 0.32 19.02 13.35
C ARG A 241 1.27 20.14 13.70
N THR A 242 1.44 21.11 12.82
CA THR A 242 2.30 22.27 13.07
C THR A 242 1.78 23.09 14.25
N LEU A 243 0.47 23.36 14.33
CA LEU A 243 -0.13 24.02 15.50
C LEU A 243 0.16 23.26 16.80
N ASP A 244 -0.09 21.94 16.82
CA ASP A 244 0.16 21.13 18.02
C ASP A 244 1.66 21.13 18.41
N GLU A 245 2.56 21.04 17.44
CA GLU A 245 4.01 21.03 17.67
C GLU A 245 4.51 22.39 18.17
N THR A 246 4.09 23.50 17.56
CA THR A 246 4.46 24.85 18.00
C THR A 246 3.90 25.17 19.39
N ILE A 247 2.62 24.86 19.66
CA ILE A 247 2.00 25.09 20.98
C ILE A 247 2.73 24.31 22.09
N LEU A 248 3.15 23.08 21.82
CA LEU A 248 3.88 22.28 22.81
C LEU A 248 5.32 22.75 22.99
N THR A 249 6.00 23.10 21.90
CA THR A 249 7.37 23.64 21.96
C THR A 249 7.44 24.96 22.71
N ASP A 250 6.51 25.89 22.46
CA ASP A 250 6.39 27.18 23.18
C ASP A 250 6.19 26.98 24.69
N ARG A 251 5.68 25.81 25.10
CA ARG A 251 5.47 25.43 26.50
C ARG A 251 6.61 24.59 27.09
N GLY A 252 7.71 24.39 26.35
CA GLY A 252 8.82 23.54 26.77
C GLY A 252 8.48 22.05 26.87
N GLU A 253 7.43 21.61 26.18
CA GLU A 253 6.90 20.25 26.29
C GLU A 253 7.49 19.31 25.22
N PRO A 254 7.96 18.10 25.58
CA PRO A 254 8.58 17.20 24.62
C PRO A 254 7.58 16.69 23.59
N LEU A 255 7.99 16.68 22.31
CA LEU A 255 7.23 16.14 21.18
C LEU A 255 7.21 14.61 21.23
N ARG A 256 6.27 14.05 21.99
CA ARG A 256 6.01 12.60 22.06
C ARG A 256 5.21 12.11 20.85
N THR A 257 4.57 10.95 20.96
CA THR A 257 3.71 10.39 19.89
C THR A 257 2.59 11.36 19.49
N ARG A 258 2.17 11.31 18.22
CA ARG A 258 1.13 12.19 17.67
C ARG A 258 -0.19 12.15 18.46
N GLY A 259 -0.57 10.98 18.97
CA GLY A 259 -1.77 10.84 19.82
C GLY A 259 -1.64 11.58 21.15
N SER A 260 -0.44 11.52 21.76
CA SER A 260 -0.13 12.24 23.00
C SER A 260 -0.12 13.76 22.79
N GLN A 261 0.46 14.24 21.69
CA GLN A 261 0.48 15.66 21.37
C GLN A 261 -0.95 16.22 21.27
N ARG A 262 -1.81 15.57 20.48
CA ARG A 262 -3.22 15.97 20.32
C ARG A 262 -4.00 15.95 21.63
N TYR A 263 -3.76 14.95 22.46
CA TYR A 263 -4.43 14.85 23.76
C TYR A 263 -4.06 16.03 24.67
N ARG A 264 -2.77 16.40 24.72
CA ARG A 264 -2.28 17.51 25.54
C ARG A 264 -2.80 18.85 25.05
N VAL A 265 -2.70 19.13 23.75
CA VAL A 265 -3.25 20.37 23.18
C VAL A 265 -4.75 20.46 23.43
N LYS A 266 -5.50 19.36 23.21
CA LYS A 266 -6.93 19.29 23.55
C LYS A 266 -7.20 19.56 25.04
N LYS A 267 -6.37 19.01 25.94
CA LYS A 267 -6.47 19.24 27.39
C LYS A 267 -6.29 20.73 27.69
N TYR A 268 -5.25 21.36 27.13
CA TYR A 268 -4.98 22.79 27.34
C TYR A 268 -6.02 23.70 26.72
N LEU A 269 -6.64 23.31 25.61
CA LEU A 269 -7.78 24.04 25.04
C LEU A 269 -8.97 24.12 26.01
N LYS A 270 -9.19 23.08 26.83
CA LYS A 270 -10.25 23.07 27.84
C LYS A 270 -9.88 23.85 29.10
N GLU A 271 -8.60 23.85 29.46
CA GLU A 271 -8.10 24.39 30.72
C GLU A 271 -7.65 25.85 30.59
N ASN A 272 -7.34 26.33 29.37
CA ASN A 272 -6.66 27.61 29.17
C ASN A 272 -6.96 28.25 27.80
N GLY A 273 -7.71 29.36 27.82
CA GLY A 273 -8.02 30.17 26.62
C GLY A 273 -6.79 30.74 25.91
N ARG A 274 -5.62 30.80 26.56
CA ARG A 274 -4.35 31.26 25.94
C ARG A 274 -3.87 30.38 24.80
N VAL A 275 -4.23 29.09 24.79
CA VAL A 275 -3.86 28.17 23.69
C VAL A 275 -4.61 28.52 22.41
N MET A 276 -5.89 28.88 22.51
CA MET A 276 -6.64 29.36 21.35
C MET A 276 -6.11 30.70 20.85
N LEU A 277 -5.79 31.64 21.74
CA LEU A 277 -5.16 32.92 21.36
C LEU A 277 -3.84 32.71 20.61
N ARG A 278 -2.98 31.81 21.12
CA ARG A 278 -1.72 31.47 20.44
C ARG A 278 -1.97 30.80 19.09
N ALA A 279 -2.93 29.88 18.99
CA ALA A 279 -3.27 29.23 17.73
C ALA A 279 -3.77 30.26 16.69
N LYS A 280 -4.60 31.22 17.09
CA LYS A 280 -5.06 32.32 16.22
C LYS A 280 -3.89 33.17 15.73
N SER A 281 -3.02 33.61 16.65
CA SER A 281 -1.83 34.39 16.32
C SER A 281 -0.89 33.65 15.36
N LEU A 282 -0.76 32.33 15.47
CA LEU A 282 0.02 31.52 14.52
C LEU A 282 -0.64 31.46 13.14
N VAL A 283 -1.97 31.25 13.09
CA VAL A 283 -2.72 31.23 11.82
C VAL A 283 -2.63 32.58 11.11
N GLU A 284 -2.83 33.67 11.84
CA GLU A 284 -2.68 35.04 11.34
C GLU A 284 -1.25 35.29 10.86
N GLY A 285 -0.25 34.90 11.65
CA GLY A 285 1.16 34.99 11.25
C GLY A 285 1.48 34.20 9.98
N TRP A 286 0.86 33.04 9.75
CA TRP A 286 1.03 32.24 8.53
C TRP A 286 0.24 32.77 7.34
N LEU A 287 -0.88 33.48 7.56
CA LEU A 287 -1.57 34.19 6.49
C LEU A 287 -0.72 35.37 6.00
N THR A 288 -0.15 36.14 6.92
CA THR A 288 0.65 37.33 6.58
C THR A 288 2.02 36.98 6.03
N ASN A 289 2.75 36.06 6.69
CA ASN A 289 4.14 35.76 6.33
C ASN A 289 4.28 34.53 5.41
N GLY A 290 3.18 33.87 5.10
CA GLY A 290 3.18 32.57 4.43
C GLY A 290 3.41 31.41 5.40
N TYR A 291 2.80 30.27 5.09
CA TYR A 291 3.02 29.05 5.83
C TYR A 291 4.40 28.44 5.51
N PRO A 292 5.16 27.95 6.50
CA PRO A 292 6.51 27.42 6.29
C PRO A 292 6.48 26.03 5.62
N PHE A 293 6.47 26.01 4.29
CA PHE A 293 6.60 24.77 3.52
C PHE A 293 8.06 24.33 3.41
N GLU A 294 8.31 23.04 3.61
CA GLU A 294 9.56 22.41 3.20
C GLU A 294 9.54 22.12 1.70
N THR A 295 10.67 22.35 1.03
CA THR A 295 10.86 21.95 -0.37
C THR A 295 10.73 20.42 -0.49
N PRO A 296 9.82 19.90 -1.31
CA PRO A 296 9.67 18.47 -1.49
C PRO A 296 10.92 17.89 -2.14
N LEU A 297 11.43 16.79 -1.59
CA LEU A 297 12.53 16.02 -2.17
C LEU A 297 12.06 14.62 -2.52
N MET A 298 12.48 14.13 -3.68
CA MET A 298 12.36 12.72 -4.05
C MET A 298 13.35 11.91 -3.20
N LYS A 299 12.85 10.95 -2.40
CA LYS A 299 13.66 10.13 -1.50
C LYS A 299 13.95 8.75 -2.11
N SER A 300 15.15 8.20 -1.84
CA SER A 300 15.64 6.90 -2.36
C SER A 300 14.77 5.68 -2.03
N PHE A 301 13.94 5.76 -1.00
CA PHE A 301 13.03 4.68 -0.62
C PHE A 301 11.90 4.46 -1.64
N ALA A 302 11.66 5.43 -2.54
CA ALA A 302 10.71 5.33 -3.64
C ALA A 302 11.23 4.40 -4.77
N THR A 303 11.84 3.27 -4.42
CA THR A 303 12.09 2.16 -5.39
C THR A 303 10.80 1.46 -5.83
N ASP A 304 9.63 2.04 -5.51
CA ASP A 304 8.36 1.67 -6.11
C ASP A 304 8.34 2.19 -7.55
N PHE A 305 8.75 1.33 -8.47
CA PHE A 305 8.28 1.43 -9.86
C PHE A 305 6.78 1.15 -9.84
N SER A 306 5.98 2.09 -9.34
CA SER A 306 4.54 2.04 -9.54
C SER A 306 4.30 2.50 -10.97
N GLY A 307 4.16 1.53 -11.86
CA GLY A 307 3.53 1.78 -13.16
C GLY A 307 2.25 2.58 -12.94
N SER A 308 2.03 3.61 -13.76
CA SER A 308 0.75 4.33 -13.79
C SER A 308 -0.41 3.32 -13.89
N THR A 309 -1.58 3.67 -13.37
CA THR A 309 -2.77 2.80 -13.36
C THR A 309 -3.27 2.41 -14.74
N GLU A 310 -2.78 3.04 -15.80
CA GLU A 310 -3.35 2.95 -17.15
C GLU A 310 -2.70 1.93 -18.11
N ASN A 311 -2.00 0.86 -17.73
CA ASN A 311 -1.44 -0.19 -18.63
C ASN A 311 -0.94 0.25 -20.03
N MET A 312 -0.50 1.49 -20.21
CA MET A 312 -0.15 2.03 -21.52
C MET A 312 1.30 1.69 -21.83
N PRO A 313 1.68 1.51 -23.11
CA PRO A 313 3.07 1.30 -23.52
C PRO A 313 4.04 2.36 -22.96
N GLY A 314 3.55 3.56 -22.64
CA GLY A 314 4.33 4.64 -22.03
C GLY A 314 4.81 4.38 -20.59
N GLN A 315 4.32 3.35 -19.91
CA GLN A 315 4.57 3.14 -18.47
C GLN A 315 5.90 2.45 -18.12
N GLY A 316 6.67 2.08 -19.15
CA GLY A 316 8.00 1.49 -18.97
C GLY A 316 8.01 0.02 -18.59
N TYR A 317 6.89 -0.69 -18.73
CA TYR A 317 6.84 -2.15 -18.64
C TYR A 317 5.80 -2.75 -19.60
N TRP A 318 6.01 -3.99 -20.01
CA TRP A 318 5.20 -4.73 -20.99
C TRP A 318 5.05 -6.18 -20.58
N TYR A 319 3.85 -6.74 -20.66
CA TYR A 319 3.62 -8.18 -20.50
C TYR A 319 3.32 -8.83 -21.84
N SER A 320 3.77 -10.07 -22.04
CA SER A 320 3.32 -10.92 -23.13
C SER A 320 3.30 -12.38 -22.68
N TRP A 321 2.37 -13.16 -23.21
CA TRP A 321 2.41 -14.62 -23.03
C TRP A 321 3.58 -15.21 -23.80
N ASP A 322 4.20 -16.23 -23.24
CA ASP A 322 5.17 -17.05 -23.96
C ASP A 322 4.39 -18.04 -24.85
N THR A 323 4.50 -17.87 -26.17
CA THR A 323 3.83 -18.74 -27.14
C THR A 323 4.48 -20.12 -27.23
N GLU A 324 5.73 -20.26 -26.80
CA GLU A 324 6.47 -21.52 -26.82
C GLU A 324 6.25 -22.33 -25.54
N ARG A 325 5.89 -21.67 -24.44
CA ARG A 325 5.82 -22.29 -23.11
C ARG A 325 4.51 -21.97 -22.41
N GLU A 326 3.73 -23.02 -22.19
CA GLU A 326 2.42 -22.91 -21.57
C GLU A 326 2.50 -22.27 -20.17
N ASN A 327 1.64 -21.29 -19.92
CA ASN A 327 1.54 -20.56 -18.65
C ASN A 327 2.83 -19.81 -18.28
N GLU A 328 3.70 -19.49 -19.23
CA GLU A 328 4.78 -18.55 -19.01
C GLU A 328 4.44 -17.16 -19.55
N ILE A 329 4.89 -16.15 -18.82
CA ILE A 329 4.66 -14.73 -19.10
C ILE A 329 6.01 -14.05 -19.15
N PHE A 330 6.24 -13.33 -20.23
CA PHE A 330 7.30 -12.35 -20.33
C PHE A 330 6.85 -11.03 -19.71
N PHE A 331 7.73 -10.44 -18.94
CA PHE A 331 7.60 -9.10 -18.39
C PHE A 331 8.85 -8.31 -18.75
N SER A 332 8.68 -7.37 -19.65
CA SER A 332 9.76 -6.54 -20.17
C SER A 332 9.72 -5.17 -19.51
N ILE A 333 10.79 -4.80 -18.80
CA ILE A 333 10.98 -3.46 -18.25
C ILE A 333 11.72 -2.63 -19.29
N LYS A 334 11.23 -1.44 -19.62
CA LYS A 334 11.92 -0.51 -20.52
C LYS A 334 13.21 -0.02 -19.88
N LEU A 335 14.33 -0.15 -20.59
CA LEU A 335 15.63 0.30 -20.12
C LEU A 335 15.93 1.73 -20.62
N PRO A 336 16.62 2.53 -19.80
CA PRO A 336 17.23 3.77 -20.26
C PRO A 336 18.34 3.48 -21.29
N ALA A 337 18.53 4.39 -22.24
CA ALA A 337 19.73 4.34 -23.09
C ALA A 337 20.98 4.57 -22.22
N PRO A 338 22.15 3.97 -22.53
CA PRO A 338 22.47 3.14 -23.70
C PRO A 338 22.22 1.63 -23.50
N VAL A 339 21.48 1.23 -22.45
CA VAL A 339 21.33 -0.19 -22.11
C VAL A 339 20.35 -0.87 -23.07
N GLU A 340 20.87 -1.80 -23.85
CA GLU A 340 20.12 -2.65 -24.76
C GLU A 340 19.98 -4.06 -24.19
N GLY A 341 18.83 -4.68 -24.42
CA GLY A 341 18.55 -6.07 -24.16
C GLY A 341 17.97 -6.76 -25.38
N LYS A 342 17.41 -7.97 -25.18
CA LYS A 342 16.97 -8.82 -26.28
C LYS A 342 15.69 -8.27 -26.93
N PRO A 343 15.63 -8.19 -28.27
CA PRO A 343 14.38 -7.92 -28.95
C PRO A 343 13.41 -9.07 -28.67
N HIS A 344 12.15 -8.73 -28.40
CA HIS A 344 11.09 -9.71 -28.28
C HIS A 344 10.00 -9.35 -29.29
N PRO A 345 9.45 -10.33 -30.05
CA PRO A 345 8.27 -10.09 -30.86
C PRO A 345 7.14 -9.53 -29.98
N ASP A 346 6.37 -8.59 -30.52
CA ASP A 346 5.28 -7.88 -29.87
C ASP A 346 5.64 -6.91 -28.72
N ASN A 347 6.92 -6.77 -28.37
CA ASN A 347 7.34 -5.79 -27.36
C ASN A 347 7.53 -4.38 -27.96
N PRO A 348 6.79 -3.35 -27.48
CA PRO A 348 6.91 -1.98 -27.98
C PRO A 348 8.29 -1.34 -27.74
N TYR A 349 9.11 -1.92 -26.87
CA TYR A 349 10.42 -1.39 -26.50
C TYR A 349 11.57 -1.88 -27.38
N ARG A 350 11.31 -2.78 -28.35
CA ARG A 350 12.34 -3.36 -29.23
C ARG A 350 13.55 -3.86 -28.43
N THR A 351 14.77 -3.40 -28.69
CA THR A 351 15.98 -3.74 -27.94
C THR A 351 16.15 -2.96 -26.63
N LYS A 352 15.32 -1.98 -26.30
CA LYS A 352 15.48 -1.14 -25.10
C LYS A 352 14.73 -1.71 -23.90
N ASN A 353 14.93 -2.98 -23.59
CA ASN A 353 14.19 -3.66 -22.53
C ASN A 353 15.02 -4.69 -21.76
N LEU A 354 14.64 -4.96 -20.52
CA LEU A 354 15.02 -6.12 -19.74
C LEU A 354 13.81 -7.04 -19.62
N THR A 355 13.82 -8.14 -20.36
CA THR A 355 12.76 -9.15 -20.30
C THR A 355 13.06 -10.17 -19.21
N LEU A 356 12.06 -10.40 -18.38
CA LEU A 356 12.03 -11.37 -17.31
C LEU A 356 10.93 -12.38 -17.62
N ARG A 357 11.16 -13.65 -17.32
CA ARG A 357 10.18 -14.71 -17.53
C ARG A 357 9.59 -15.14 -16.20
N PHE A 358 8.28 -15.32 -16.17
CA PHE A 358 7.52 -15.71 -15.00
C PHE A 358 6.63 -16.88 -15.32
N PHE A 359 6.56 -17.83 -14.41
CA PHE A 359 5.62 -18.93 -14.51
C PHE A 359 4.32 -18.57 -13.79
N ASP A 360 3.23 -18.49 -14.55
CA ASP A 360 1.88 -18.45 -14.02
C ASP A 360 1.50 -19.84 -13.50
N TRP A 361 1.68 -20.01 -12.19
CA TRP A 361 1.40 -21.27 -11.51
C TRP A 361 -0.07 -21.44 -11.13
N PHE A 362 -0.94 -20.45 -11.38
CA PHE A 362 -2.34 -20.53 -10.98
C PHE A 362 -3.05 -21.73 -11.62
N PRO A 363 -2.95 -22.01 -12.93
CA PRO A 363 -3.60 -23.17 -13.54
C PRO A 363 -3.17 -24.50 -12.91
N ARG A 364 -1.87 -24.66 -12.59
CA ARG A 364 -1.36 -25.85 -11.88
C ARG A 364 -1.94 -25.96 -10.46
N ALA A 365 -2.11 -24.85 -9.76
CA ALA A 365 -2.72 -24.86 -8.43
C ALA A 365 -4.21 -25.16 -8.46
N VAL A 366 -4.94 -24.64 -9.46
CA VAL A 366 -6.34 -24.98 -9.72
C VAL A 366 -6.48 -26.50 -9.86
N LYS A 367 -5.75 -27.11 -10.80
CA LYS A 367 -5.78 -28.55 -11.04
C LYS A 367 -5.48 -29.35 -9.77
N ARG A 368 -4.37 -29.02 -9.09
CA ARG A 368 -3.95 -29.70 -7.85
C ARG A 368 -5.00 -29.61 -6.74
N ASP A 369 -5.70 -28.49 -6.64
CA ASP A 369 -6.71 -28.28 -5.59
C ASP A 369 -8.02 -28.98 -5.91
N LEU A 370 -8.42 -29.05 -7.18
CA LEU A 370 -9.56 -29.85 -7.63
C LEU A 370 -9.33 -31.34 -7.39
N GLU A 371 -8.16 -31.90 -7.76
CA GLU A 371 -7.80 -33.29 -7.47
C GLU A 371 -7.80 -33.62 -5.97
N LYS A 372 -7.42 -32.66 -5.14
CA LYS A 372 -7.48 -32.80 -3.68
C LYS A 372 -8.92 -32.68 -3.18
N ALA A 373 -9.75 -31.86 -3.80
CA ALA A 373 -11.15 -31.69 -3.44
C ALA A 373 -11.91 -33.00 -3.72
N GLU A 374 -11.72 -33.60 -4.89
CA GLU A 374 -12.30 -34.89 -5.26
C GLU A 374 -11.87 -36.00 -4.29
N ARG A 375 -10.58 -36.07 -3.94
CA ARG A 375 -10.10 -37.03 -2.93
C ARG A 375 -10.72 -36.79 -1.56
N ALA A 376 -10.89 -35.54 -1.15
CA ALA A 376 -11.53 -35.22 0.12
C ALA A 376 -13.01 -35.60 0.11
N GLU A 377 -13.71 -35.40 -1.01
CA GLU A 377 -15.10 -35.79 -1.17
C GLU A 377 -15.29 -37.31 -1.15
N LYS A 378 -14.43 -38.06 -1.85
CA LYS A 378 -14.39 -39.54 -1.76
C LYS A 378 -14.14 -40.06 -0.34
N GLN A 379 -13.50 -39.26 0.51
CA GLN A 379 -13.26 -39.58 1.93
C GLN A 379 -14.37 -39.07 2.86
N GLY A 380 -15.51 -38.57 2.34
CA GLY A 380 -16.59 -37.99 3.13
C GLY A 380 -16.26 -36.63 3.78
N LYS A 381 -15.12 -36.02 3.43
CA LYS A 381 -14.67 -34.73 3.98
C LYS A 381 -15.23 -33.57 3.16
N HIS A 382 -16.56 -33.45 3.10
CA HIS A 382 -17.27 -32.49 2.24
C HIS A 382 -16.83 -31.04 2.46
N LEU A 383 -16.70 -30.61 3.72
CA LEU A 383 -16.21 -29.28 4.07
C LEU A 383 -14.81 -29.01 3.50
N ARG A 384 -13.91 -29.99 3.61
CA ARG A 384 -12.55 -29.87 3.08
C ARG A 384 -12.55 -29.79 1.56
N ALA A 385 -13.39 -30.58 0.89
CA ALA A 385 -13.55 -30.54 -0.56
C ALA A 385 -14.02 -29.14 -1.02
N MET A 386 -15.03 -28.59 -0.36
CA MET A 386 -15.54 -27.24 -0.62
C MET A 386 -14.49 -26.14 -0.41
N GLN A 387 -13.71 -26.21 0.69
CA GLN A 387 -12.59 -25.28 0.92
C GLN A 387 -11.56 -25.30 -0.22
N LEU A 388 -11.27 -26.48 -0.75
CA LEU A 388 -10.33 -26.69 -1.85
C LEU A 388 -10.90 -26.19 -3.18
N ARG A 389 -12.18 -26.45 -3.46
CA ARG A 389 -12.91 -25.91 -4.63
C ARG A 389 -12.91 -24.39 -4.64
N PHE A 390 -13.23 -23.76 -3.49
CA PHE A 390 -13.16 -22.30 -3.36
C PHE A 390 -11.75 -21.77 -3.64
N ARG A 391 -10.72 -22.42 -3.10
CA ARG A 391 -9.34 -22.02 -3.34
C ARG A 391 -8.94 -22.18 -4.81
N ALA A 392 -9.37 -23.26 -5.46
CA ALA A 392 -9.16 -23.48 -6.89
C ALA A 392 -9.82 -22.37 -7.72
N ALA A 393 -11.10 -22.08 -7.49
CA ALA A 393 -11.81 -21.05 -8.24
C ALA A 393 -11.22 -19.66 -8.00
N LYS A 394 -10.75 -19.36 -6.78
CA LYS A 394 -9.99 -18.13 -6.52
C LYS A 394 -8.72 -18.04 -7.37
N TYR A 395 -7.95 -19.12 -7.50
CA TYR A 395 -6.77 -19.12 -8.36
C TYR A 395 -7.14 -18.99 -9.85
N ALA A 396 -8.24 -19.61 -10.26
CA ALA A 396 -8.77 -19.44 -11.62
C ALA A 396 -9.17 -17.98 -11.88
N ASP A 397 -9.89 -17.33 -10.97
CA ASP A 397 -10.24 -15.90 -11.07
C ASP A 397 -8.97 -15.02 -11.15
N GLN A 398 -7.96 -15.27 -10.31
CA GLN A 398 -6.67 -14.55 -10.38
C GLN A 398 -5.95 -14.72 -11.72
N HIS A 399 -5.98 -15.92 -12.29
CA HIS A 399 -5.46 -16.20 -13.62
C HIS A 399 -6.20 -15.41 -14.71
N HIS A 400 -7.53 -15.37 -14.66
CA HIS A 400 -8.34 -14.58 -15.60
C HIS A 400 -8.07 -13.08 -15.46
N GLN A 401 -7.97 -12.58 -14.22
CA GLN A 401 -7.61 -11.17 -13.97
C GLN A 401 -6.23 -10.82 -14.56
N LEU A 402 -5.26 -11.73 -14.48
CA LEU A 402 -3.94 -11.56 -15.08
C LEU A 402 -4.02 -11.55 -16.60
N ARG A 403 -4.73 -12.51 -17.21
CA ARG A 403 -4.98 -12.56 -18.67
C ARG A 403 -5.60 -11.27 -19.19
N ASN A 404 -6.72 -10.84 -18.60
CA ASN A 404 -7.42 -9.62 -19.01
C ASN A 404 -6.51 -8.38 -18.92
N THR A 405 -5.59 -8.35 -17.95
CA THR A 405 -4.64 -7.25 -17.78
C THR A 405 -3.61 -7.20 -18.91
N ILE A 406 -3.10 -8.37 -19.31
CA ILE A 406 -2.16 -8.51 -20.43
C ILE A 406 -2.88 -8.17 -21.74
N ASP A 407 -4.06 -8.75 -21.97
CA ASP A 407 -4.83 -8.54 -23.19
C ASP A 407 -5.24 -7.08 -23.36
N LEU A 408 -5.59 -6.39 -22.26
CA LEU A 408 -5.90 -4.97 -22.27
C LEU A 408 -4.69 -4.13 -22.72
N GLN A 409 -3.50 -4.45 -22.20
CA GLN A 409 -2.26 -3.78 -22.57
C GLN A 409 -1.96 -3.97 -24.08
N HIS A 410 -2.16 -5.19 -24.59
CA HIS A 410 -1.98 -5.51 -26.01
C HIS A 410 -3.00 -4.83 -26.91
N ALA A 411 -4.29 -4.93 -26.60
CA ALA A 411 -5.35 -4.30 -27.39
C ALA A 411 -5.19 -2.76 -27.43
N THR A 412 -4.83 -2.15 -26.30
CA THR A 412 -4.57 -0.70 -26.23
C THR A 412 -3.38 -0.30 -27.11
N TYR A 413 -2.32 -1.11 -27.14
CA TYR A 413 -1.17 -0.87 -28.00
C TYR A 413 -1.50 -1.04 -29.48
N GLN A 414 -2.25 -2.10 -29.84
CA GLN A 414 -2.69 -2.35 -31.21
C GLN A 414 -3.57 -1.21 -31.73
N LEU A 415 -4.54 -0.76 -30.93
CA LEU A 415 -5.38 0.39 -31.27
C LEU A 415 -4.55 1.64 -31.51
N ALA A 416 -3.59 1.93 -30.62
CA ALA A 416 -2.68 3.07 -30.80
C ALA A 416 -1.82 2.94 -32.06
N ARG A 417 -1.41 1.72 -32.44
CA ARG A 417 -0.64 1.48 -33.66
C ARG A 417 -1.49 1.67 -34.92
N LEU A 418 -2.73 1.19 -34.93
CA LEU A 418 -3.65 1.31 -36.07
C LEU A 418 -4.11 2.76 -36.29
N LYS A 419 -4.42 3.51 -35.23
CA LYS A 419 -4.77 4.93 -35.36
C LYS A 419 -3.67 5.79 -35.98
N ASN A 420 -2.41 5.35 -35.86
CA ASN A 420 -1.24 6.02 -36.42
C ASN A 420 -0.88 5.56 -37.84
N ARG A 421 -1.60 4.58 -38.41
CA ARG A 421 -1.43 4.17 -39.80
C ARG A 421 -2.21 5.10 -40.74
N SER A 422 -1.73 5.22 -41.97
CA SER A 422 -2.39 5.97 -43.05
C SER A 422 -3.57 5.20 -43.64
N ASP A 423 -3.48 3.87 -43.68
CA ASP A 423 -4.51 2.90 -44.05
C ASP A 423 -5.32 2.49 -42.81
N ARG A 424 -6.25 3.35 -42.40
CA ARG A 424 -7.08 3.08 -41.21
C ARG A 424 -8.19 2.09 -41.56
N ASP A 425 -8.11 0.92 -40.94
CA ASP A 425 -9.21 -0.02 -40.89
C ASP A 425 -10.15 0.38 -39.74
N GLU A 426 -11.22 1.09 -40.08
CA GLU A 426 -12.23 1.59 -39.13
C GLU A 426 -12.98 0.45 -38.43
N GLU A 427 -13.15 -0.70 -39.10
CA GLU A 427 -13.82 -1.88 -38.53
C GLU A 427 -12.95 -2.49 -37.42
N THR A 428 -11.68 -2.77 -37.71
CA THR A 428 -10.73 -3.28 -36.69
C THR A 428 -10.55 -2.28 -35.54
N ILE A 429 -10.60 -0.97 -35.80
CA ILE A 429 -10.54 0.06 -34.76
C ILE A 429 -11.75 -0.02 -33.83
N ALA A 430 -12.97 -0.16 -34.37
CA ALA A 430 -14.19 -0.29 -33.61
C ALA A 430 -14.18 -1.57 -32.74
N GLU A 431 -13.78 -2.70 -33.32
CA GLU A 431 -13.64 -3.98 -32.61
C GLU A 431 -12.66 -3.87 -31.43
N LEU A 432 -11.49 -3.25 -31.65
CA LEU A 432 -10.49 -3.05 -30.60
C LEU A 432 -11.00 -2.10 -29.52
N GLN A 433 -11.75 -1.05 -29.86
CA GLN A 433 -12.36 -0.16 -28.88
C GLN A 433 -13.37 -0.89 -28.00
N GLU A 434 -14.24 -1.72 -28.61
CA GLU A 434 -15.20 -2.52 -27.87
C GLU A 434 -14.50 -3.55 -26.96
N LYS A 435 -13.47 -4.24 -27.48
CA LYS A 435 -12.64 -5.18 -26.71
C LYS A 435 -11.96 -4.47 -25.54
N ILE A 436 -11.39 -3.29 -25.75
CA ILE A 436 -10.76 -2.49 -24.68
C ILE A 436 -11.79 -2.11 -23.62
N GLN A 437 -12.99 -1.69 -24.02
CA GLN A 437 -14.04 -1.31 -23.09
C GLN A 437 -14.46 -2.51 -22.21
N ARG A 438 -14.73 -3.66 -22.84
CA ARG A 438 -15.02 -4.93 -22.16
C ARG A 438 -13.92 -5.36 -21.20
N LEU A 439 -12.65 -5.23 -21.61
CA LEU A 439 -11.49 -5.56 -20.78
C LEU A 439 -11.27 -4.56 -19.64
N ARG A 440 -11.61 -3.28 -19.82
CA ARG A 440 -11.58 -2.27 -18.75
C ARG A 440 -12.64 -2.55 -17.70
N ASP A 441 -13.85 -2.90 -18.13
CA ASP A 441 -14.97 -3.17 -17.24
C ASP A 441 -14.76 -4.47 -16.45
N SER A 442 -14.13 -5.48 -17.07
CA SER A 442 -13.74 -6.73 -16.42
C SER A 442 -12.39 -6.67 -15.69
N ARG A 443 -11.69 -5.52 -15.71
CA ARG A 443 -10.37 -5.40 -15.08
C ARG A 443 -10.49 -5.34 -13.56
N ARG A 444 -9.88 -6.33 -12.92
CA ARG A 444 -9.88 -6.44 -11.46
C ARG A 444 -8.47 -6.56 -10.85
N CYS A 445 -7.43 -6.52 -11.69
CA CYS A 445 -6.04 -6.42 -11.24
C CYS A 445 -5.58 -4.95 -11.19
N GLY A 446 -4.97 -4.56 -10.09
CA GLY A 446 -4.27 -3.29 -9.93
C GLY A 446 -2.91 -3.28 -10.67
N PRO A 447 -2.22 -2.13 -10.71
CA PRO A 447 -0.93 -2.02 -11.37
C PRO A 447 0.15 -2.84 -10.66
N PRO A 448 1.02 -3.53 -11.40
CA PRO A 448 2.12 -4.30 -10.81
C PRO A 448 3.12 -3.38 -10.11
N ARG A 449 3.80 -3.92 -9.09
CA ARG A 449 4.82 -3.20 -8.33
C ARG A 449 6.10 -4.00 -8.29
N LEU A 450 7.21 -3.33 -8.60
CA LEU A 450 8.53 -3.93 -8.49
C LEU A 450 9.16 -3.52 -7.17
N VAL A 451 9.27 -4.45 -6.23
CA VAL A 451 9.78 -4.18 -4.88
C VAL A 451 11.20 -4.71 -4.77
N LYS A 452 12.17 -3.81 -4.59
CA LYS A 452 13.56 -4.18 -4.31
C LYS A 452 13.78 -4.37 -2.81
N ARG A 453 14.37 -5.49 -2.42
CA ARG A 453 14.82 -5.78 -1.04
C ARG A 453 16.22 -6.38 -1.07
N ARG A 454 17.22 -5.59 -0.69
CA ARG A 454 18.65 -5.98 -0.73
C ARG A 454 19.03 -6.44 -2.15
N LYS A 455 19.44 -7.70 -2.30
CA LYS A 455 19.80 -8.35 -3.57
C LYS A 455 18.62 -9.06 -4.26
N ARG A 456 17.39 -8.85 -3.78
CA ARG A 456 16.17 -9.48 -4.30
C ARG A 456 15.27 -8.42 -4.93
N LEU A 457 14.72 -8.73 -6.09
CA LEU A 457 13.66 -7.96 -6.73
C LEU A 457 12.40 -8.83 -6.75
N THR A 458 11.26 -8.28 -6.36
CA THR A 458 9.99 -9.01 -6.28
C THR A 458 8.95 -8.26 -7.09
N LEU A 459 8.38 -8.91 -8.10
CA LEU A 459 7.20 -8.42 -8.79
C LEU A 459 5.97 -8.77 -7.96
N GLN A 460 5.16 -7.77 -7.64
CA GLN A 460 3.92 -7.86 -6.89
C GLN A 460 2.77 -7.52 -7.80
N ILE A 461 1.86 -8.47 -8.00
CA ILE A 461 0.66 -8.28 -8.83
C ILE A 461 -0.55 -8.22 -7.88
N PRO A 462 -1.23 -7.07 -7.78
CA PRO A 462 -2.36 -6.88 -6.89
C PRO A 462 -3.69 -7.32 -7.53
N PHE A 463 -4.29 -8.41 -7.07
CA PHE A 463 -5.60 -8.89 -7.54
C PHE A 463 -6.76 -8.33 -6.70
N GLN A 464 -7.98 -8.29 -7.20
CA GLN A 464 -9.15 -8.06 -6.35
C GLN A 464 -9.72 -9.39 -5.81
N PRO A 465 -10.54 -9.34 -4.74
CA PRO A 465 -11.29 -10.50 -4.26
C PRO A 465 -12.22 -11.09 -5.34
N PRO A 466 -12.59 -12.38 -5.28
CA PRO A 466 -13.57 -12.98 -6.19
C PRO A 466 -14.92 -12.24 -6.25
N HIS A 467 -15.67 -12.41 -7.35
CA HIS A 467 -17.03 -11.86 -7.46
C HIS A 467 -18.02 -12.65 -6.60
N PRO A 468 -19.08 -12.04 -6.03
CA PRO A 468 -20.10 -12.75 -5.27
C PRO A 468 -20.68 -13.97 -6.01
N GLU A 469 -21.00 -13.85 -7.28
CA GLU A 469 -21.51 -14.96 -8.11
C GLU A 469 -20.57 -16.18 -8.13
N LEU A 470 -19.26 -15.97 -8.19
CA LEU A 470 -18.28 -17.07 -8.13
C LEU A 470 -18.26 -17.70 -6.73
N ILE A 471 -18.45 -16.91 -5.69
CA ILE A 471 -18.54 -17.40 -4.31
C ILE A 471 -19.80 -18.24 -4.15
N ASP A 472 -20.94 -17.73 -4.61
CA ASP A 472 -22.25 -18.38 -4.52
C ASP A 472 -22.29 -19.68 -5.32
N SER A 473 -21.65 -19.73 -6.50
CA SER A 473 -21.56 -20.96 -7.31
C SER A 473 -20.84 -22.13 -6.62
N ILE A 474 -19.98 -21.84 -5.63
CA ILE A 474 -19.17 -22.85 -4.95
C ILE A 474 -19.71 -23.15 -3.56
N LEU A 475 -20.15 -22.11 -2.86
CA LEU A 475 -20.62 -22.22 -1.49
C LEU A 475 -22.11 -22.54 -1.42
N GLY A 476 -22.85 -22.34 -2.51
CA GLY A 476 -24.31 -22.44 -2.60
C GLY A 476 -25.00 -21.25 -1.95
N ASP A 477 -26.33 -21.20 -2.07
CA ASP A 477 -27.15 -20.24 -1.35
C ASP A 477 -27.03 -20.47 0.17
N ARG A 478 -26.47 -19.49 0.88
CA ARG A 478 -26.30 -19.53 2.34
C ARG A 478 -27.02 -18.40 3.01
N THR A 479 -27.85 -18.74 3.97
CA THR A 479 -28.45 -17.76 4.87
C THR A 479 -27.50 -17.47 6.03
N TYR A 480 -26.86 -16.31 6.01
CA TYR A 480 -26.07 -15.82 7.12
C TYR A 480 -26.95 -15.01 8.08
N SER A 481 -27.28 -15.59 9.23
CA SER A 481 -28.09 -14.92 10.26
C SER A 481 -27.43 -14.92 11.64
N ARG A 482 -26.45 -15.81 11.87
CA ARG A 482 -25.92 -16.07 13.21
C ARG A 482 -24.82 -15.11 13.61
N ARG A 483 -24.57 -15.07 14.91
CA ARG A 483 -23.49 -14.31 15.57
C ARG A 483 -22.50 -15.27 16.19
N ALA A 484 -21.22 -14.91 16.18
CA ALA A 484 -20.18 -15.66 16.87
C ALA A 484 -19.27 -14.74 17.69
N GLY A 485 -18.80 -15.24 18.81
CA GLY A 485 -17.82 -14.60 19.66
C GLY A 485 -16.47 -15.29 19.55
N ALA A 486 -15.41 -14.51 19.59
CA ALA A 486 -14.04 -14.97 19.48
C ALA A 486 -13.20 -14.41 20.63
N ASP A 487 -12.81 -15.28 21.54
CA ASP A 487 -11.96 -14.94 22.69
C ASP A 487 -10.52 -15.41 22.48
N ARG A 488 -9.58 -14.63 23.01
CA ARG A 488 -8.17 -15.01 22.99
C ARG A 488 -7.88 -15.94 24.15
N GLY A 489 -7.64 -17.22 23.84
CA GLY A 489 -7.42 -18.23 24.86
C GLY A 489 -6.14 -18.08 25.70
N ILE A 490 -6.18 -18.68 26.89
CA ILE A 490 -5.05 -18.84 27.82
C ILE A 490 -4.26 -20.11 27.50
N ARG A 491 -4.88 -21.10 26.85
CA ARG A 491 -4.26 -22.38 26.46
C ARG A 491 -4.30 -22.67 24.96
N VAL A 492 -5.25 -22.07 24.24
CA VAL A 492 -5.35 -22.14 22.78
C VAL A 492 -5.26 -20.75 22.16
N ALA A 493 -4.95 -20.69 20.87
CA ALA A 493 -4.72 -19.40 20.20
C ALA A 493 -5.99 -18.53 20.15
N ILE A 494 -7.14 -19.17 19.91
CA ILE A 494 -8.45 -18.54 19.90
C ILE A 494 -9.52 -19.57 20.29
N VAL A 495 -10.56 -19.11 20.98
CA VAL A 495 -11.79 -19.86 21.23
C VAL A 495 -12.92 -19.19 20.49
N LEU A 496 -13.69 -19.97 19.74
CA LEU A 496 -14.82 -19.52 18.95
C LEU A 496 -16.10 -20.10 19.55
N SER A 497 -17.17 -19.32 19.58
CA SER A 497 -18.48 -19.80 20.00
C SER A 497 -19.58 -19.18 19.14
N THR A 498 -20.63 -19.94 18.84
CA THR A 498 -21.83 -19.44 18.16
C THR A 498 -23.09 -20.09 18.72
N LYS A 499 -24.19 -19.33 18.80
CA LYS A 499 -25.49 -19.85 19.23
C LYS A 499 -26.11 -20.71 18.12
N ASN A 500 -26.58 -21.91 18.49
CA ASN A 500 -27.27 -22.85 17.60
C ASN A 500 -28.56 -23.34 18.27
N GLY A 501 -29.69 -22.70 17.96
CA GLY A 501 -30.95 -22.95 18.65
C GLY A 501 -30.85 -22.55 20.13
N SER A 502 -31.20 -23.47 21.04
CA SER A 502 -31.04 -23.30 22.49
C SER A 502 -29.60 -23.52 22.99
N GLY A 503 -28.71 -24.05 22.16
CA GLY A 503 -27.34 -24.42 22.55
C GLY A 503 -26.25 -23.55 21.95
N TYR A 504 -25.00 -23.94 22.21
CA TYR A 504 -23.80 -23.32 21.65
C TYR A 504 -22.93 -24.37 20.94
N VAL A 505 -22.26 -23.94 19.89
CA VAL A 505 -21.17 -24.70 19.25
C VAL A 505 -19.87 -23.96 19.53
N ASP A 506 -18.95 -24.64 20.21
CA ASP A 506 -17.67 -24.07 20.61
C ASP A 506 -16.52 -24.76 19.88
N GLU A 507 -15.48 -24.00 19.54
CA GLU A 507 -14.27 -24.53 18.94
C GLU A 507 -13.02 -23.90 19.54
N LEU A 508 -12.09 -24.75 19.98
CA LEU A 508 -10.79 -24.37 20.52
C LEU A 508 -9.71 -24.57 19.43
N VAL A 509 -9.12 -23.46 18.97
CA VAL A 509 -8.14 -23.49 17.86
C VAL A 509 -6.72 -23.33 18.41
N GLY A 510 -5.95 -24.42 18.43
CA GLY A 510 -4.56 -24.47 18.91
C GLY A 510 -3.51 -24.52 17.80
N PHE A 511 -2.29 -24.05 18.08
CA PHE A 511 -1.11 -24.13 17.17
C PHE A 511 0.21 -24.18 17.97
N ASP A 512 0.25 -25.05 18.99
CA ASP A 512 1.27 -25.01 20.04
C ASP A 512 2.70 -25.11 19.49
N HIS A 513 2.93 -26.01 18.54
CA HIS A 513 4.23 -26.18 17.89
C HIS A 513 4.81 -24.88 17.27
N LEU A 514 3.96 -24.03 16.67
CA LEU A 514 4.41 -22.74 16.10
C LEU A 514 4.63 -21.70 17.19
N ILE A 515 3.80 -21.71 18.23
CA ILE A 515 3.88 -20.79 19.35
C ILE A 515 5.14 -21.07 20.17
N ASP A 516 5.48 -22.34 20.41
CA ASP A 516 6.69 -22.72 21.13
C ASP A 516 7.94 -22.41 20.33
N LYS A 517 7.94 -22.71 19.02
CA LYS A 517 9.01 -22.31 18.12
C LYS A 517 9.21 -20.80 18.08
N ARG A 518 8.12 -20.03 18.15
CA ARG A 518 8.16 -18.57 18.21
C ARG A 518 8.81 -18.09 19.50
N GLU A 519 8.41 -18.61 20.66
CA GLU A 519 8.98 -18.19 21.94
C GLU A 519 10.45 -18.57 22.08
N LEU A 520 10.85 -19.76 21.65
CA LEU A 520 12.25 -20.15 21.59
C LEU A 520 13.10 -19.12 20.84
N LEU A 521 12.63 -18.67 19.68
CA LEU A 521 13.30 -17.64 18.89
C LEU A 521 13.30 -16.27 19.57
N ARG A 522 12.22 -15.91 20.28
CA ARG A 522 12.16 -14.64 21.04
C ARG A 522 13.14 -14.65 22.20
N ASP A 523 13.28 -15.77 22.92
CA ASP A 523 14.22 -15.89 24.03
C ASP A 523 15.68 -15.80 23.54
N GLN A 524 16.00 -16.48 22.44
CA GLN A 524 17.29 -16.33 21.75
C GLN A 524 17.55 -14.87 21.36
N THR A 525 16.52 -14.20 20.86
CA THR A 525 16.58 -12.79 20.45
C THR A 525 16.80 -11.84 21.63
N ARG A 526 16.19 -12.09 22.80
CA ARG A 526 16.41 -11.29 24.02
C ARG A 526 17.87 -11.37 24.47
N LYS A 527 18.42 -12.60 24.54
CA LYS A 527 19.83 -12.84 24.90
C LYS A 527 20.77 -12.13 23.92
N LEU A 528 20.54 -12.32 22.62
CA LEU A 528 21.35 -11.70 21.57
C LEU A 528 21.22 -10.17 21.55
N SER A 529 20.03 -9.62 21.78
CA SER A 529 19.80 -8.18 21.83
C SER A 529 20.54 -7.53 23.01
N SER A 530 20.57 -8.19 24.17
CA SER A 530 21.35 -7.70 25.31
C SER A 530 22.85 -7.72 25.02
N LEU A 531 23.34 -8.78 24.37
CA LEU A 531 24.74 -8.87 23.96
C LEU A 531 25.11 -7.77 22.96
N VAL A 532 24.34 -7.61 21.89
CA VAL A 532 24.53 -6.58 20.87
C VAL A 532 24.53 -5.19 21.50
N ARG A 533 23.59 -4.90 22.41
CA ARG A 533 23.53 -3.62 23.12
C ARG A 533 24.78 -3.36 23.95
N LYS A 534 25.26 -4.35 24.71
CA LYS A 534 26.51 -4.21 25.49
C LYS A 534 27.71 -3.94 24.58
N MET A 535 27.85 -4.71 23.50
CA MET A 535 28.95 -4.54 22.54
C MET A 535 28.91 -3.16 21.86
N ARG A 536 27.70 -2.70 21.49
CA ARG A 536 27.48 -1.40 20.88
C ARG A 536 27.85 -0.27 21.82
N ASN A 537 27.32 -0.27 23.05
CA ASN A 537 27.63 0.77 24.05
C ASN A 537 29.14 0.82 24.35
N ASN A 538 29.78 -0.34 24.53
CA ASN A 538 31.22 -0.40 24.78
C ASN A 538 32.04 0.12 23.59
N TRP A 539 31.56 -0.07 22.35
CA TRP A 539 32.22 0.45 21.15
C TRP A 539 32.03 1.96 21.02
N GLU A 540 30.79 2.44 21.07
CA GLU A 540 30.44 3.87 20.97
C GLU A 540 31.13 4.69 22.07
N GLN A 541 31.31 4.12 23.28
CA GLN A 541 32.04 4.78 24.37
C GLN A 541 33.55 4.90 24.11
N LYS A 542 34.15 3.90 23.43
CA LYS A 542 35.59 3.89 23.13
C LYS A 542 35.95 4.58 21.81
N HIS A 543 35.02 4.62 20.86
CA HIS A 543 35.23 5.11 19.50
C HIS A 543 33.94 5.80 18.98
N PRO A 544 33.60 7.01 19.49
CA PRO A 544 32.33 7.68 19.18
C PRO A 544 32.17 8.03 17.68
N ASP A 545 33.28 8.34 17.00
CA ASP A 545 33.26 8.80 15.60
C ASP A 545 33.64 7.71 14.59
N MET A 546 33.79 6.45 15.02
CA MET A 546 34.16 5.34 14.14
C MET A 546 32.99 4.40 13.85
N GLU A 547 32.93 3.91 12.61
CA GLU A 547 31.94 2.89 12.24
C GLU A 547 32.06 1.61 13.08
N HIS A 548 30.92 0.94 13.30
CA HIS A 548 30.87 -0.34 13.98
C HIS A 548 31.76 -1.41 13.32
N PRO A 549 32.50 -2.21 14.11
CA PRO A 549 33.40 -3.21 13.59
C PRO A 549 32.61 -4.39 13.00
N GLY A 550 33.24 -5.12 12.08
CA GLY A 550 32.59 -6.20 11.32
C GLY A 550 31.96 -7.30 12.21
N HIS A 551 32.56 -7.61 13.35
CA HIS A 551 32.03 -8.61 14.28
C HIS A 551 30.74 -8.13 14.99
N LEU A 552 30.62 -6.83 15.30
CA LEU A 552 29.39 -6.22 15.83
C LEU A 552 28.30 -6.21 14.75
N LYS A 553 28.62 -5.72 13.54
CA LYS A 553 27.71 -5.74 12.37
C LYS A 553 27.19 -7.17 12.06
N LYS A 554 28.02 -8.20 12.25
CA LYS A 554 27.62 -9.61 12.11
C LYS A 554 26.59 -10.04 13.17
N LYS A 555 26.76 -9.62 14.43
CA LYS A 555 25.81 -9.92 15.51
C LYS A 555 24.49 -9.16 15.34
N GLU A 556 24.53 -7.90 14.92
CA GLU A 556 23.34 -7.12 14.54
C GLU A 556 22.56 -7.79 13.39
N SER A 557 23.27 -8.24 12.34
CA SER A 557 22.67 -8.97 11.23
C SER A 557 22.02 -10.30 11.64
N LEU A 558 22.62 -11.01 12.60
CA LEU A 558 22.07 -12.22 13.18
C LEU A 558 20.79 -11.95 13.98
N LEU A 559 20.79 -10.87 14.76
CA LEU A 559 19.62 -10.40 15.52
C LEU A 559 18.45 -10.07 14.58
N ASP A 560 18.74 -9.36 13.49
CA ASP A 560 17.77 -9.07 12.43
C ASP A 560 17.23 -10.32 11.75
N ALA A 561 18.07 -11.35 11.54
CA ALA A 561 17.64 -12.62 10.98
C ALA A 561 16.67 -13.36 11.91
N HIS A 562 16.93 -13.36 13.22
CA HIS A 562 16.04 -13.96 14.21
C HIS A 562 14.70 -13.24 14.27
N TRP A 563 14.71 -11.90 14.35
CA TRP A 563 13.48 -11.10 14.31
C TRP A 563 12.67 -11.30 13.02
N ARG A 564 13.34 -11.47 11.87
CA ARG A 564 12.66 -11.83 10.62
C ARG A 564 11.97 -13.19 10.73
N LYS A 565 12.62 -14.20 11.32
CA LYS A 565 12.04 -15.54 11.51
C LYS A 565 10.84 -15.50 12.46
N VAL A 566 10.92 -14.76 13.57
CA VAL A 566 9.79 -14.52 14.48
C VAL A 566 8.61 -13.88 13.73
N ARG A 567 8.85 -12.83 12.94
CA ARG A 567 7.80 -12.16 12.15
C ARG A 567 7.16 -13.06 11.10
N MET A 568 7.91 -14.00 10.51
CA MET A 568 7.35 -14.98 9.59
C MET A 568 6.43 -15.97 10.30
N ILE A 569 6.84 -16.48 11.47
CA ILE A 569 6.02 -17.38 12.28
C ILE A 569 4.75 -16.67 12.77
N ASP A 570 4.85 -15.42 13.22
CA ASP A 570 3.67 -14.61 13.57
C ASP A 570 2.64 -14.58 12.44
N ARG A 571 3.09 -14.36 11.20
CA ARG A 571 2.19 -14.30 10.03
C ARG A 571 1.57 -15.65 9.75
N GLU A 572 2.32 -16.73 9.91
CA GLU A 572 1.82 -18.09 9.70
C GLU A 572 0.77 -18.46 10.75
N ILE A 573 1.02 -18.18 12.03
CA ILE A 573 0.02 -18.35 13.10
C ILE A 573 -1.24 -17.54 12.77
N ALA A 574 -1.09 -16.25 12.45
CA ALA A 574 -2.23 -15.41 12.12
C ALA A 574 -3.04 -15.94 10.93
N ARG A 575 -2.36 -16.46 9.90
CA ARG A 575 -2.97 -17.06 8.71
C ARG A 575 -3.75 -18.32 9.04
N LEU A 576 -3.20 -19.21 9.85
CA LEU A 576 -3.84 -20.47 10.21
C LEU A 576 -5.04 -20.25 11.14
N VAL A 577 -4.90 -19.37 12.14
CA VAL A 577 -6.00 -18.96 13.02
C VAL A 577 -7.12 -18.34 12.19
N ALA A 578 -6.80 -17.32 11.38
CA ALA A 578 -7.78 -16.65 10.53
C ALA A 578 -8.48 -17.62 9.55
N TYR A 579 -7.74 -18.56 8.99
CA TYR A 579 -8.31 -19.59 8.11
C TYR A 579 -9.33 -20.44 8.85
N ARG A 580 -8.99 -20.97 10.04
CA ARG A 580 -9.95 -21.81 10.79
C ARG A 580 -11.15 -21.00 11.26
N THR A 581 -10.93 -19.80 11.80
CA THR A 581 -12.01 -18.89 12.22
C THR A 581 -12.94 -18.54 11.08
N THR A 582 -12.40 -18.28 9.88
CA THR A 582 -13.21 -17.97 8.70
C THR A 582 -14.12 -19.15 8.36
N TRP A 583 -13.59 -20.37 8.30
CA TRP A 583 -14.37 -21.54 7.94
C TRP A 583 -15.36 -21.98 9.01
N PHE A 584 -15.03 -21.84 10.30
CA PHE A 584 -16.00 -22.00 11.39
C PHE A 584 -17.23 -21.11 11.16
N CYS A 585 -17.02 -19.84 10.81
CA CYS A 585 -18.12 -18.94 10.52
C CYS A 585 -18.93 -19.35 9.27
N GLU A 586 -18.27 -19.86 8.23
CA GLU A 586 -18.95 -20.35 7.03
C GLU A 586 -19.74 -21.65 7.27
N GLU A 587 -19.23 -22.53 8.13
CA GLU A 587 -19.87 -23.79 8.54
C GLU A 587 -21.15 -23.55 9.34
N HIS A 588 -21.18 -22.49 10.14
CA HIS A 588 -22.29 -22.20 11.04
C HIS A 588 -23.17 -21.02 10.61
N GLY A 589 -23.05 -20.53 9.37
CA GLY A 589 -23.90 -19.44 8.86
C GLY A 589 -23.75 -18.14 9.65
N VAL A 590 -22.54 -17.85 10.13
CA VAL A 590 -22.24 -16.68 10.93
C VAL A 590 -22.12 -15.45 10.03
N LYS A 591 -23.06 -14.52 10.21
CA LYS A 591 -23.04 -13.20 9.58
C LYS A 591 -22.05 -12.27 10.26
N THR A 592 -21.99 -12.33 11.60
CA THR A 592 -21.29 -11.34 12.40
C THR A 592 -20.40 -12.00 13.45
N LEU A 593 -19.11 -11.70 13.38
CA LEU A 593 -18.06 -12.22 14.26
C LEU A 593 -17.54 -11.09 15.17
N TYR A 594 -17.55 -11.32 16.48
CA TYR A 594 -17.11 -10.38 17.49
C TYR A 594 -15.78 -10.82 18.11
N PHE A 595 -14.80 -9.92 18.12
CA PHE A 595 -13.52 -10.09 18.81
C PHE A 595 -13.43 -9.17 20.03
N GLU A 596 -12.64 -9.53 21.02
CA GLU A 596 -12.26 -8.57 22.07
C GLU A 596 -11.34 -7.46 21.54
N ASN A 597 -11.63 -6.22 21.93
CA ASN A 597 -10.77 -5.07 21.65
C ASN A 597 -9.61 -4.96 22.65
N LEU A 598 -8.50 -5.63 22.34
CA LEU A 598 -7.31 -5.69 23.20
C LEU A 598 -6.31 -4.54 23.00
N LYS A 599 -6.70 -3.42 22.37
CA LYS A 599 -5.77 -2.28 22.11
C LYS A 599 -5.15 -1.68 23.37
N SER A 600 -5.79 -1.83 24.52
CA SER A 600 -5.35 -1.27 25.82
C SER A 600 -4.97 -2.35 26.84
N TYR A 601 -4.98 -3.63 26.47
CA TYR A 601 -4.79 -4.72 27.43
C TYR A 601 -3.35 -4.73 27.96
N LYS A 602 -3.21 -4.51 29.26
CA LYS A 602 -2.00 -4.82 30.03
C LYS A 602 -2.33 -6.02 30.92
N PRO A 603 -1.58 -7.12 30.86
CA PRO A 603 -1.82 -8.24 31.75
C PRO A 603 -1.68 -7.78 33.22
N PRO A 604 -2.50 -8.30 34.16
CA PRO A 604 -2.36 -8.00 35.58
C PRO A 604 -0.96 -8.33 36.10
N LYS A 605 -0.47 -7.56 37.08
CA LYS A 605 0.80 -7.86 37.77
C LYS A 605 0.73 -9.27 38.39
N GLY A 606 1.78 -10.08 38.21
CA GLY A 606 1.85 -11.46 38.72
C GLY A 606 1.50 -12.55 37.70
N TRP A 607 0.90 -12.21 36.55
CA TRP A 607 0.76 -13.14 35.43
C TRP A 607 2.10 -13.25 34.70
N GLY A 608 2.78 -14.39 34.87
CA GLY A 608 4.15 -14.59 34.40
C GLY A 608 4.34 -14.34 32.89
N ALA A 609 5.55 -13.92 32.52
CA ALA A 609 6.00 -13.71 31.13
C ALA A 609 5.98 -14.99 30.25
N GLY A 610 5.44 -16.11 30.75
CA GLY A 610 5.31 -17.40 30.07
C GLY A 610 3.87 -17.80 29.69
N THR A 611 2.84 -17.01 30.02
CA THR A 611 1.44 -17.35 29.70
C THR A 611 1.13 -17.21 28.21
N LEU A 612 0.27 -18.06 27.64
CA LEU A 612 -0.06 -18.01 26.20
C LEU A 612 -0.66 -16.67 25.78
N SER A 613 -1.51 -16.07 26.62
CA SER A 613 -2.06 -14.74 26.41
C SER A 613 -0.95 -13.68 26.23
N TRP A 614 0.17 -13.81 26.95
CA TRP A 614 1.36 -12.96 26.76
C TRP A 614 2.14 -13.32 25.49
N LYS A 615 2.27 -14.62 25.18
CA LYS A 615 2.86 -15.10 23.91
C LYS A 615 2.07 -14.54 22.71
N LEU A 616 0.74 -14.48 22.79
CA LEU A 616 -0.18 -13.84 21.83
C LEU A 616 -0.24 -12.32 22.04
N SER A 617 0.93 -11.68 22.02
CA SER A 617 1.09 -10.22 22.13
C SER A 617 0.08 -9.46 21.27
N THR A 618 -0.31 -8.25 21.67
CA THR A 618 -1.27 -7.40 20.95
C THR A 618 -0.95 -7.26 19.45
N ASN A 619 0.34 -7.28 19.07
CA ASN A 619 0.78 -7.26 17.68
C ASN A 619 0.40 -8.51 16.88
N LEU A 620 0.45 -9.70 17.50
CA LEU A 620 0.02 -10.96 16.86
C LEU A 620 -1.51 -11.01 16.78
N TRP A 621 -2.20 -10.59 17.84
CA TRP A 621 -3.66 -10.51 17.84
C TRP A 621 -4.20 -9.55 16.78
N ALA A 622 -3.60 -8.37 16.62
CA ALA A 622 -3.95 -7.44 15.56
C ALA A 622 -3.80 -8.08 14.17
N LYS A 623 -2.73 -8.87 13.94
CA LYS A 623 -2.57 -9.62 12.69
C LYS A 623 -3.65 -10.68 12.50
N VAL A 624 -4.06 -11.39 13.55
CA VAL A 624 -5.16 -12.37 13.49
C VAL A 624 -6.45 -11.67 13.06
N LEU A 625 -6.80 -10.56 13.71
CA LEU A 625 -7.98 -9.76 13.40
C LEU A 625 -7.97 -9.26 11.94
N ASP A 626 -6.87 -8.65 11.52
CA ASP A 626 -6.72 -8.12 10.16
C ASP A 626 -6.80 -9.24 9.11
N THR A 627 -6.15 -10.37 9.38
CA THR A 627 -6.12 -11.51 8.45
C THR A 627 -7.49 -12.18 8.36
N THR A 628 -8.21 -12.30 9.49
CA THR A 628 -9.58 -12.85 9.53
C THR A 628 -10.54 -11.93 8.77
N THR A 629 -10.46 -10.63 9.00
CA THR A 629 -11.24 -9.63 8.28
C THR A 629 -11.01 -9.74 6.77
N TYR A 630 -9.74 -9.81 6.37
CA TYR A 630 -9.35 -9.94 4.97
C TYR A 630 -9.85 -11.26 4.35
N MET A 631 -9.75 -12.40 5.04
CA MET A 631 -10.23 -13.69 4.52
C MET A 631 -11.75 -13.74 4.39
N ARG A 632 -12.49 -13.19 5.36
CA ARG A 632 -13.96 -13.09 5.28
C ARG A 632 -14.42 -12.14 4.18
N GLN A 633 -13.70 -11.02 3.96
CA GLN A 633 -13.97 -10.15 2.80
C GLN A 633 -13.77 -10.87 1.47
N ALA A 634 -12.78 -11.77 1.39
CA ALA A 634 -12.57 -12.59 0.19
C ALA A 634 -13.69 -13.61 -0.07
N LEU A 635 -14.56 -13.85 0.91
CA LEU A 635 -15.78 -14.65 0.83
C LEU A 635 -17.04 -13.77 0.72
N GLY A 636 -16.90 -12.48 0.36
CA GLY A 636 -18.04 -11.61 0.07
C GLY A 636 -18.64 -10.90 1.29
N HIS A 637 -18.15 -11.16 2.50
CA HIS A 637 -18.66 -10.48 3.71
C HIS A 637 -18.28 -9.00 3.71
N LYS A 638 -19.27 -8.11 3.74
CA LYS A 638 -19.07 -6.65 3.82
C LYS A 638 -18.29 -6.29 5.08
N TYR A 639 -17.15 -5.61 4.91
CA TYR A 639 -16.18 -5.34 5.98
C TYR A 639 -15.70 -6.60 6.74
N GLY A 640 -15.85 -7.79 6.16
CA GLY A 640 -15.54 -9.08 6.77
C GLY A 640 -16.58 -9.56 7.78
N GLY A 641 -17.63 -8.77 8.07
CA GLY A 641 -18.57 -9.07 9.15
C GLY A 641 -17.88 -9.15 10.53
N VAL A 642 -16.71 -8.50 10.69
CA VAL A 642 -15.90 -8.56 11.91
C VAL A 642 -16.04 -7.28 12.72
N TRP A 643 -16.29 -7.44 14.02
CA TRP A 643 -16.52 -6.35 14.98
C TRP A 643 -15.67 -6.55 16.22
N THR A 644 -15.39 -5.48 16.95
CA THR A 644 -14.64 -5.56 18.20
C THR A 644 -15.49 -5.05 19.37
N VAL A 645 -15.55 -5.79 20.46
CA VAL A 645 -16.30 -5.44 21.69
C VAL A 645 -15.36 -5.01 22.82
N ASN A 646 -15.89 -4.34 23.84
CA ASN A 646 -15.13 -4.01 25.04
C ASN A 646 -14.89 -5.28 25.87
N PRO A 647 -13.63 -5.63 26.21
CA PRO A 647 -13.31 -6.84 26.99
C PRO A 647 -13.70 -6.75 28.49
N ALA A 648 -14.39 -5.69 28.92
CA ALA A 648 -14.76 -5.54 30.32
C ALA A 648 -15.73 -6.67 30.73
N TYR A 649 -15.34 -7.42 31.77
CA TYR A 649 -16.16 -8.42 32.47
C TYR A 649 -16.58 -9.67 31.67
N THR A 650 -16.23 -9.77 30.40
CA THR A 650 -16.49 -10.93 29.51
C THR A 650 -16.02 -12.26 30.09
N SER A 651 -14.93 -12.27 30.85
CA SER A 651 -14.34 -13.48 31.46
C SER A 651 -14.68 -13.70 32.93
N GLN A 652 -15.50 -12.83 33.52
CA GLN A 652 -15.86 -12.82 34.95
C GLN A 652 -17.36 -13.04 35.17
N ASP A 653 -18.19 -12.75 34.16
CA ASP A 653 -19.63 -12.91 34.26
C ASP A 653 -20.03 -14.28 33.70
N CYS A 654 -21.08 -14.89 34.24
CA CYS A 654 -21.57 -16.17 33.77
C CYS A 654 -22.43 -15.99 32.52
N HIS A 655 -22.09 -16.66 31.42
CA HIS A 655 -22.91 -16.57 30.19
C HIS A 655 -24.35 -17.08 30.37
N ALA A 656 -24.61 -17.93 31.36
CA ALA A 656 -25.92 -18.51 31.60
C ALA A 656 -26.86 -17.60 32.40
N CYS A 657 -26.36 -16.87 33.40
CA CYS A 657 -27.19 -16.07 34.31
C CYS A 657 -26.78 -14.60 34.45
N GLY A 658 -25.67 -14.17 33.84
CA GLY A 658 -25.15 -12.81 33.93
C GLY A 658 -24.40 -12.48 35.24
N GLU A 659 -24.56 -13.30 36.28
CA GLU A 659 -23.94 -13.04 37.58
C GLU A 659 -22.42 -13.26 37.60
N ARG A 660 -21.76 -12.63 38.57
CA ARG A 660 -20.30 -12.79 38.79
C ARG A 660 -19.97 -14.23 39.14
N GLY A 661 -19.06 -14.82 38.38
CA GLY A 661 -18.42 -16.09 38.72
C GLY A 661 -16.94 -15.92 39.06
N MET A 662 -16.28 -17.06 39.18
CA MET A 662 -14.88 -17.15 39.57
C MET A 662 -14.14 -18.14 38.67
N ARG A 663 -12.90 -17.79 38.33
CA ARG A 663 -11.99 -18.71 37.66
C ARG A 663 -11.41 -19.70 38.66
N VAL A 664 -11.35 -20.96 38.28
CA VAL A 664 -10.92 -22.09 39.12
C VAL A 664 -9.91 -22.96 38.35
N GLU A 665 -9.09 -23.71 39.08
CA GLU A 665 -7.98 -24.47 38.48
C GLU A 665 -8.45 -25.60 37.55
N LYS A 666 -9.41 -26.39 38.03
CA LYS A 666 -9.95 -27.57 37.37
C LYS A 666 -11.47 -27.59 37.48
N GLN A 667 -12.12 -28.36 36.62
CA GLN A 667 -13.55 -28.62 36.74
C GLN A 667 -13.91 -29.18 38.13
N GLY A 668 -15.05 -28.77 38.69
CA GLY A 668 -15.50 -29.11 40.04
C GLY A 668 -14.80 -28.36 41.19
N ALA A 669 -13.73 -27.59 40.93
CA ALA A 669 -13.10 -26.78 41.96
C ALA A 669 -13.95 -25.53 42.27
N ARG A 670 -14.04 -25.16 43.55
CA ARG A 670 -14.82 -23.99 44.02
C ARG A 670 -13.94 -22.84 44.53
N THR A 671 -12.62 -23.02 44.52
CA THR A 671 -11.65 -22.05 45.03
C THR A 671 -11.14 -21.15 43.92
N LYS A 672 -11.20 -19.83 44.14
CA LYS A 672 -10.76 -18.82 43.17
C LYS A 672 -9.27 -18.97 42.89
N ARG A 673 -8.91 -19.13 41.63
CA ARG A 673 -7.53 -19.08 41.17
C ARG A 673 -7.36 -18.04 40.06
N PRO A 674 -6.57 -16.97 40.27
CA PRO A 674 -6.20 -16.06 39.20
C PRO A 674 -5.56 -16.84 38.03
N GLY A 675 -6.18 -16.74 36.85
CA GLY A 675 -5.72 -17.46 35.66
C GLY A 675 -6.10 -18.94 35.60
N GLY A 676 -7.07 -19.38 36.40
CA GLY A 676 -7.69 -20.70 36.26
C GLY A 676 -8.27 -20.94 34.86
N GLU A 677 -8.21 -22.21 34.42
CA GLU A 677 -8.66 -22.68 33.11
C GLU A 677 -10.17 -22.82 33.03
N TYR A 678 -10.82 -23.07 34.17
CA TYR A 678 -12.25 -23.26 34.27
C TYR A 678 -12.91 -22.06 34.94
N PHE A 679 -14.20 -21.93 34.70
CA PHE A 679 -15.08 -20.92 35.29
C PHE A 679 -16.20 -21.64 36.04
N TYR A 680 -16.44 -21.20 37.26
CA TYR A 680 -17.54 -21.64 38.11
C TYR A 680 -18.43 -20.45 38.48
N CYS A 681 -19.73 -20.60 38.30
CA CYS A 681 -20.71 -19.64 38.79
C CYS A 681 -21.37 -20.14 40.08
N PRO A 682 -21.23 -19.44 41.21
CA PRO A 682 -21.85 -19.85 42.47
C PRO A 682 -23.39 -19.70 42.47
N HIS A 683 -23.94 -18.87 41.58
CA HIS A 683 -25.38 -18.59 41.53
C HIS A 683 -26.18 -19.65 40.77
N CYS A 684 -25.71 -20.07 39.59
CA CYS A 684 -26.40 -21.05 38.75
C CYS A 684 -25.70 -22.40 38.66
N GLY A 685 -24.55 -22.57 39.31
CA GLY A 685 -23.76 -23.80 39.27
C GLY A 685 -23.07 -24.10 37.94
N SER A 686 -23.14 -23.20 36.95
CA SER A 686 -22.52 -23.43 35.64
C SER A 686 -21.01 -23.59 35.75
N GLU A 687 -20.51 -24.67 35.14
CA GLU A 687 -19.08 -24.98 35.04
C GLU A 687 -18.67 -25.16 33.57
N LEU A 688 -17.73 -24.34 33.11
CA LEU A 688 -17.23 -24.36 31.73
C LEU A 688 -15.75 -24.00 31.68
N HIS A 689 -15.10 -24.25 30.54
CA HIS A 689 -13.81 -23.64 30.27
C HIS A 689 -13.95 -22.10 30.26
N ALA A 690 -13.07 -21.40 30.96
CA ALA A 690 -13.19 -19.96 31.17
C ALA A 690 -13.16 -19.16 29.86
N ASP A 691 -12.35 -19.59 28.90
CA ASP A 691 -12.26 -18.96 27.58
C ASP A 691 -13.50 -19.26 26.70
N VAL A 692 -14.20 -20.38 26.95
CA VAL A 692 -15.49 -20.68 26.30
C VAL A 692 -16.58 -19.78 26.86
N ASN A 693 -16.64 -19.64 28.19
CA ASN A 693 -17.56 -18.70 28.83
C ASN A 693 -17.34 -17.26 28.31
N ALA A 694 -16.09 -16.84 28.16
CA ALA A 694 -15.75 -15.54 27.58
C ALA A 694 -16.21 -15.41 26.12
N ALA A 695 -15.92 -16.41 25.27
CA ALA A 695 -16.38 -16.42 23.88
C ALA A 695 -17.90 -16.33 23.76
N ARG A 696 -18.65 -17.00 24.64
CA ARG A 696 -20.12 -16.92 24.72
C ARG A 696 -20.59 -15.53 25.15
N ASN A 697 -20.00 -14.95 26.19
CA ASN A 697 -20.34 -13.61 26.67
C ASN A 697 -20.10 -12.51 25.62
N ILE A 698 -19.03 -12.63 24.83
CA ILE A 698 -18.72 -11.68 23.75
C ILE A 698 -19.87 -11.53 22.74
N ILE A 699 -20.66 -12.59 22.52
CA ILE A 699 -21.84 -12.55 21.64
C ILE A 699 -22.90 -11.60 22.19
N ASP A 700 -23.06 -11.56 23.51
CA ASP A 700 -24.17 -10.90 24.21
C ASP A 700 -23.80 -9.47 24.67
N VAL A 701 -22.53 -9.20 25.00
CA VAL A 701 -22.00 -7.85 25.33
C VAL A 701 -22.24 -6.82 24.20
N TYR A 702 -22.44 -7.26 22.97
CA TYR A 702 -22.79 -6.41 21.83
C TYR A 702 -24.06 -5.55 22.04
N GLN A 703 -24.99 -5.97 22.90
CA GLN A 703 -26.26 -5.26 23.08
C GLN A 703 -26.13 -3.86 23.73
N SER A 704 -25.03 -3.53 24.42
CA SER A 704 -24.95 -2.32 25.25
C SER A 704 -24.02 -1.20 24.77
N SER A 705 -23.03 -1.47 23.90
CA SER A 705 -22.13 -0.41 23.42
C SER A 705 -21.35 -0.79 22.15
N THR A 706 -21.75 -0.29 20.97
CA THR A 706 -20.93 -0.49 19.76
C THR A 706 -20.76 0.71 18.85
N VAL A 707 -19.57 0.74 18.22
CA VAL A 707 -19.17 1.61 17.12
C VAL A 707 -18.73 0.72 15.97
N ALA A 708 -19.23 0.99 14.76
CA ALA A 708 -18.97 0.16 13.60
C ALA A 708 -17.56 0.26 13.01
N GLY A 709 -17.02 -0.92 12.65
CA GLY A 709 -16.20 -1.11 11.44
C GLY A 709 -15.01 -0.17 11.22
N ARG A 710 -14.27 0.22 12.25
CA ARG A 710 -13.01 0.97 12.06
C ARG A 710 -11.85 0.34 12.84
N THR A 711 -11.19 -0.62 12.23
CA THR A 711 -9.72 -0.68 12.31
C THR A 711 -9.18 0.65 11.79
N ALA A 712 -8.86 1.55 12.71
CA ALA A 712 -8.18 2.81 12.44
C ALA A 712 -6.78 2.57 11.85
#